data_AF-A0A059B8Y1-F1
#
_entry.id   AF-A0A059B8Y1-F1
#
_cell.length_a   1.000
_cell.length_b   1.000
_cell.length_c   1.000
_cell.angle_alpha   90.00
_cell.angle_beta   90.00
_cell.angle_gamma   90.00
#
_symmetry.space_group_name_H-M   'P 1'
#
loop_
_entity.id
_entity.type
_entity.pdbx_description
1 polymer ?
#
loop_
_entity_poly.entity_id
_entity_poly.type
_entity_poly.pdbx_seq_one_letter_code
_entity_poly.pdbx_strand_id
1 'polypeptide(L)'
;MQKQRAESDFVPMQSIQKKSNVEKIGIYGRNEVGKAIVIGALKESAILRNLFDRVICVAVPLNCDMEKVQKEIAGQISSDLTEANAVDMPHSEVNALEGLKFLLILVGVNQHMKLETLRIPEATLPVGSKIVFVTGSGRLCDEIEVDKKIGLDDLLLCELFRQNVGEVVYYPKKALAREIVRMCRPYSHAVILVARALQNVDDILIWKRALERLNVRPTSHEAGLEALMVNVLRFCIDQLEDDKTRRCLKNLALCNNYDEIASEFAIDLWVRDGILDAHDEGQKVLKNLVNASLLEVDENRQFVKFQDQDQDILVDLIFQPEENRVFLMRGGLDLTEPPEVEEWESAKEICLMHTGISELPKEPRCPSLSSLYLQRNYKLTRIRCLPESISQLVSLKRLFLNDCVLLRRISPAIGRLKQLEVFDLEGTKIKNLPKEIECLINLTCLGISISRTEPSNDSKTVIPHGVISSLLHLEELNLDMDTDAEWWDTCAEGVLSEVCNLKRLSAFKFSFPTLELLRQFNQLRKSMEHPSLAQFRLCVGNHASRIMNRLPSDIEFELEQCNRFLRYTNGDGVIMDIKDILQQSDAFFLERHANLKKLSELGIDNMDQLKWCVLGECNEIEVLVDASDTLHQEALAESHCKSICLESLEFLYVYYMRNLRNIWKGSMQKGCLSSLKLLTLCKCPELTVIFSSEMLDNLNNLEEVTVEDCPAIVSLISCQTSTGKVPEMPYFLPILKKLSLHYVPTLSSISYGLRIAPRLERLSFYDCSSLKSMSIDEVSSEHLKKIRGERSWWKDLEWCGHKPDHLDGIFIPIDTCDIP
;
A
#
# COMPACT_ATOMS: atom_id res chain seq x y z
N MET A 1 -38.73 -1.80 -15.09
CA MET A 1 -39.19 -2.65 -13.97
C MET A 1 -38.31 -2.55 -12.71
N GLN A 2 -36.98 -2.56 -12.78
CA GLN A 2 -36.10 -2.41 -11.60
C GLN A 2 -36.20 -1.02 -10.93
N LYS A 3 -36.32 0.08 -11.70
CA LYS A 3 -36.49 1.44 -11.16
C LYS A 3 -37.80 1.61 -10.36
N GLN A 4 -38.90 1.02 -10.85
CA GLN A 4 -40.19 1.00 -10.14
C GLN A 4 -40.19 0.13 -8.87
N ARG A 5 -39.42 -0.98 -8.84
CA ARG A 5 -39.26 -1.80 -7.62
C ARG A 5 -38.48 -1.05 -6.55
N ALA A 6 -37.42 -0.32 -6.91
CA ALA A 6 -36.64 0.51 -5.99
C ALA A 6 -37.50 1.63 -5.34
N GLU A 7 -38.36 2.29 -6.11
CA GLU A 7 -39.28 3.33 -5.59
C GLU A 7 -40.34 2.77 -4.63
N SER A 8 -40.79 1.53 -4.84
CA SER A 8 -41.79 0.87 -3.98
C SER A 8 -41.25 0.44 -2.59
N ASP A 9 -39.92 0.36 -2.46
CA ASP A 9 -39.25 -0.14 -1.26
C ASP A 9 -38.72 0.96 -0.32
N PHE A 10 -38.82 2.23 -0.73
CA PHE A 10 -38.41 3.38 0.05
C PHE A 10 -39.37 3.61 1.23
N VAL A 11 -38.87 3.59 2.48
CA VAL A 11 -39.72 3.62 3.69
C VAL A 11 -40.62 4.87 3.78
N PRO A 12 -40.17 6.08 3.40
CA PRO A 12 -41.04 7.24 3.28
C PRO A 12 -42.18 7.02 2.29
N MET A 13 -41.90 6.41 1.13
CA MET A 13 -42.89 6.11 0.10
C MET A 13 -43.94 5.11 0.56
N GLN A 14 -43.54 4.01 1.22
CA GLN A 14 -44.48 3.03 1.76
C GLN A 14 -45.42 3.64 2.80
N SER A 15 -44.94 4.59 3.59
CA SER A 15 -45.74 5.27 4.61
C SER A 15 -46.75 6.24 3.98
N ILE A 16 -46.38 6.89 2.89
CA ILE A 16 -47.25 7.78 2.12
C ILE A 16 -48.26 6.99 1.28
N GLN A 17 -47.92 5.81 0.77
CA GLN A 17 -48.79 4.97 -0.07
C GLN A 17 -49.90 4.23 0.71
N LYS A 18 -49.72 3.96 2.01
CA LYS A 18 -50.74 3.26 2.82
C LYS A 18 -52.05 4.07 2.91
N LYS A 19 -53.19 3.44 2.62
CA LYS A 19 -54.57 3.98 2.78
C LYS A 19 -55.02 4.14 4.25
N SER A 20 -54.09 4.25 5.20
CA SER A 20 -54.37 4.43 6.63
C SER A 20 -54.80 5.86 6.96
N ASN A 21 -55.42 6.08 8.14
CA ASN A 21 -55.75 7.41 8.73
C ASN A 21 -54.51 8.27 9.08
N VAL A 22 -53.40 8.10 8.37
CA VAL A 22 -52.16 8.84 8.58
C VAL A 22 -52.20 10.02 7.62
N GLU A 23 -52.52 11.20 8.14
CA GLU A 23 -52.66 12.45 7.39
C GLU A 23 -51.37 13.28 7.51
N LYS A 24 -50.68 13.21 8.64
CA LYS A 24 -49.44 13.96 8.96
C LYS A 24 -48.25 13.02 9.15
N ILE A 25 -47.19 13.20 8.35
CA ILE A 25 -45.96 12.39 8.43
C ILE A 25 -44.76 13.30 8.71
N GLY A 26 -43.99 13.01 9.75
CA GLY A 26 -42.75 13.73 10.08
C GLY A 26 -41.51 12.95 9.67
N ILE A 27 -40.72 13.49 8.74
CA ILE A 27 -39.41 12.99 8.34
C ILE A 27 -38.34 13.86 9.00
N TYR A 28 -37.46 13.26 9.80
CA TYR A 28 -36.45 14.03 10.54
C TYR A 28 -35.05 13.42 10.44
N GLY A 29 -34.01 14.26 10.49
CA GLY A 29 -32.60 13.84 10.54
C GLY A 29 -31.66 15.03 10.56
N ARG A 30 -30.42 14.88 11.06
CA ARG A 30 -29.45 15.99 11.09
C ARG A 30 -28.74 16.21 9.75
N ASN A 31 -28.74 15.19 8.88
CA ASN A 31 -28.05 15.22 7.60
C ASN A 31 -28.88 15.94 6.50
N GLU A 32 -28.38 17.07 6.00
CA GLU A 32 -29.02 17.84 4.94
C GLU A 32 -29.02 17.13 3.58
N VAL A 33 -27.99 16.32 3.28
CA VAL A 33 -27.90 15.55 2.03
C VAL A 33 -28.98 14.46 1.99
N GLY A 34 -29.19 13.77 3.11
CA GLY A 34 -30.24 12.75 3.23
C GLY A 34 -31.64 13.31 3.03
N LYS A 35 -31.92 14.52 3.55
CA LYS A 35 -33.19 15.22 3.33
C LYS A 35 -33.37 15.58 1.87
N ALA A 36 -32.34 16.12 1.21
CA ALA A 36 -32.40 16.51 -0.20
C ALA A 36 -32.73 15.31 -1.11
N ILE A 37 -32.12 14.15 -0.86
CA ILE A 37 -32.40 12.91 -1.60
C ILE A 37 -33.87 12.48 -1.41
N VAL A 38 -34.37 12.50 -0.18
CA VAL A 38 -35.76 12.12 0.12
C VAL A 38 -36.74 13.09 -0.54
N ILE A 39 -36.48 14.39 -0.47
CA ILE A 39 -37.31 15.43 -1.10
C ILE A 39 -37.35 15.24 -2.62
N GLY A 40 -36.19 15.01 -3.25
CA GLY A 40 -36.11 14.71 -4.68
C GLY A 40 -36.93 13.46 -5.05
N ALA A 41 -36.74 12.37 -4.31
CA ALA A 41 -37.47 11.12 -4.53
C ALA A 41 -39.00 11.28 -4.40
N LEU A 42 -39.47 12.09 -3.44
CA LEU A 42 -40.90 12.35 -3.24
C LEU A 42 -41.48 13.25 -4.35
N LYS A 43 -40.73 14.25 -4.84
CA LYS A 43 -41.16 15.15 -5.93
C LYS A 43 -41.25 14.44 -7.28
N GLU A 44 -40.30 13.56 -7.56
CA GLU A 44 -40.11 12.96 -8.88
C GLU A 44 -40.79 11.61 -9.05
N SER A 45 -41.34 11.00 -7.98
CA SER A 45 -41.92 9.67 -8.08
C SER A 45 -43.21 9.64 -8.92
N ALA A 46 -43.18 8.79 -9.94
CA ALA A 46 -44.35 8.47 -10.76
C ALA A 46 -45.47 7.79 -9.95
N ILE A 47 -45.14 7.05 -8.89
CA ILE A 47 -46.13 6.35 -8.06
C ILE A 47 -46.95 7.36 -7.25
N LEU A 48 -46.32 8.40 -6.70
CA LEU A 48 -47.03 9.44 -5.94
C LEU A 48 -47.88 10.33 -6.86
N ARG A 49 -47.39 10.65 -8.06
CA ARG A 49 -48.15 11.38 -9.08
C ARG A 49 -49.40 10.63 -9.57
N ASN A 50 -49.41 9.30 -9.45
CA ASN A 50 -50.59 8.48 -9.72
C ASN A 50 -51.56 8.37 -8.52
N LEU A 51 -51.10 8.65 -7.30
CA LEU A 51 -51.87 8.51 -6.07
C LEU A 51 -52.51 9.81 -5.59
N PHE A 52 -51.93 10.96 -5.97
CA PHE A 52 -52.38 12.29 -5.60
C PHE A 52 -52.58 13.09 -6.88
N ASP A 53 -53.68 13.83 -6.96
CA ASP A 53 -53.98 14.75 -8.06
C ASP A 53 -52.91 15.85 -8.15
N ARG A 54 -52.32 16.23 -7.00
CA ARG A 54 -51.26 17.23 -6.89
C ARG A 54 -50.18 16.85 -5.88
N VAL A 55 -48.91 17.05 -6.25
CA VAL A 55 -47.76 16.95 -5.34
C VAL A 55 -47.09 18.32 -5.26
N ILE A 56 -47.17 18.96 -4.09
CA ILE A 56 -46.72 20.33 -3.86
C ILE A 56 -45.56 20.28 -2.87
N CYS A 57 -44.48 20.99 -3.13
CA CYS A 57 -43.35 21.01 -2.22
C CYS A 57 -42.79 22.42 -2.03
N VAL A 58 -42.79 22.86 -0.77
CA VAL A 58 -42.47 24.23 -0.40
C VAL A 58 -41.40 24.25 0.69
N ALA A 59 -40.37 25.06 0.47
CA ALA A 59 -39.37 25.37 1.48
C ALA A 59 -39.92 26.46 2.40
N VAL A 60 -39.87 26.22 3.70
CA VAL A 60 -40.30 27.17 4.73
C VAL A 60 -39.10 28.07 5.08
N PRO A 61 -39.18 29.38 4.84
CA PRO A 61 -38.11 30.31 5.17
C PRO A 61 -37.83 30.36 6.68
N LEU A 62 -36.56 30.54 7.07
CA LEU A 62 -36.13 30.65 8.47
C LEU A 62 -36.85 31.78 9.24
N ASN A 63 -37.26 32.84 8.55
CA ASN A 63 -37.99 33.98 9.11
C ASN A 63 -39.51 33.74 9.23
N CYS A 64 -40.02 32.54 8.91
CA CYS A 64 -41.45 32.19 8.92
C CYS A 64 -42.34 33.19 8.18
N ASP A 65 -41.89 33.67 7.03
CA ASP A 65 -42.68 34.56 6.17
C ASP A 65 -43.79 33.75 5.47
N MET A 66 -44.94 33.65 6.14
CA MET A 66 -46.06 32.81 5.71
C MET A 66 -46.73 33.32 4.43
N GLU A 67 -46.65 34.61 4.12
CA GLU A 67 -47.14 35.17 2.86
C GLU A 67 -46.32 34.64 1.68
N LYS A 68 -44.99 34.49 1.83
CA LYS A 68 -44.14 33.87 0.81
C LYS A 68 -44.45 32.39 0.63
N VAL A 69 -44.67 31.65 1.73
CA VAL A 69 -45.03 30.24 1.68
C VAL A 69 -46.37 30.05 0.96
N GLN A 70 -47.38 30.88 1.25
CA GLN A 70 -48.68 30.84 0.58
C GLN A 70 -48.58 31.17 -0.91
N LYS A 71 -47.80 32.19 -1.28
CA LYS A 71 -47.58 32.58 -2.67
C LYS A 71 -46.86 31.48 -3.47
N GLU A 72 -45.93 30.76 -2.85
CA GLU A 72 -45.23 29.61 -3.46
C GLU A 72 -46.19 28.42 -3.68
N ILE A 73 -47.07 28.13 -2.71
CA ILE A 73 -48.13 27.13 -2.87
C ILE A 73 -49.05 27.54 -4.04
N ALA A 74 -49.53 28.78 -4.07
CA ALA A 74 -50.40 29.29 -5.13
C ALA A 74 -49.73 29.26 -6.51
N GLY A 75 -48.43 29.58 -6.58
CA GLY A 75 -47.62 29.52 -7.79
C GLY A 75 -47.51 28.10 -8.36
N GLN A 76 -47.22 27.10 -7.52
CA GLN A 76 -47.13 25.69 -7.96
C GLN A 76 -48.50 25.08 -8.33
N ILE A 77 -49.60 25.63 -7.80
CA ILE A 77 -50.95 25.26 -8.23
C ILE A 77 -51.28 25.87 -9.61
N SER A 78 -50.82 27.09 -9.87
CA SER A 78 -51.15 27.85 -11.09
C SER A 78 -50.28 27.48 -12.30
N SER A 79 -49.04 27.01 -12.10
CA SER A 79 -48.09 26.72 -13.18
C SER A 79 -48.44 25.51 -14.08
N ASP A 80 -49.43 24.70 -13.69
CA ASP A 80 -49.91 23.54 -14.45
C ASP A 80 -51.22 23.79 -15.22
N LEU A 81 -51.73 25.03 -15.24
CA LEU A 81 -52.88 25.41 -16.06
C LEU A 81 -52.39 25.92 -17.42
N THR A 82 -52.83 25.26 -18.50
CA THR A 82 -52.54 25.70 -19.87
C THR A 82 -53.09 27.11 -20.13
N GLU A 83 -52.36 27.90 -20.93
CA GLU A 83 -52.53 29.33 -21.21
C GLU A 83 -53.93 29.79 -21.69
N ALA A 84 -54.92 28.91 -21.79
CA ALA A 84 -56.25 29.22 -22.30
C ALA A 84 -57.19 29.91 -21.28
N ASN A 85 -56.88 29.91 -19.98
CA ASN A 85 -57.78 30.44 -18.94
C ASN A 85 -57.21 31.64 -18.13
N ALA A 86 -56.17 32.30 -18.63
CA ALA A 86 -55.46 33.35 -17.88
C ALA A 86 -56.17 34.73 -17.82
N VAL A 87 -57.42 34.87 -18.29
CA VAL A 87 -58.03 36.19 -18.50
C VAL A 87 -59.02 36.62 -17.39
N ASP A 88 -59.38 35.79 -16.43
CA ASP A 88 -60.15 36.24 -15.27
C ASP A 88 -59.77 35.43 -14.04
N MET A 89 -59.18 36.05 -13.02
CA MET A 89 -59.55 35.86 -11.60
C MET A 89 -58.74 36.77 -10.65
N PRO A 90 -59.39 37.61 -9.83
CA PRO A 90 -58.78 38.29 -8.69
C PRO A 90 -58.92 37.51 -7.36
N HIS A 91 -57.87 37.57 -6.54
CA HIS A 91 -57.82 37.39 -5.08
C HIS A 91 -58.78 36.38 -4.39
N SER A 92 -58.46 35.07 -4.42
CA SER A 92 -58.71 34.14 -3.28
C SER A 92 -57.93 32.82 -3.45
N GLU A 93 -56.66 32.78 -3.05
CA GLU A 93 -55.76 31.63 -3.24
C GLU A 93 -56.03 30.42 -2.31
N VAL A 94 -57.12 30.41 -1.55
CA VAL A 94 -57.44 29.36 -0.55
C VAL A 94 -58.44 28.31 -1.08
N ASN A 95 -59.22 28.60 -2.12
CA ASN A 95 -60.23 27.67 -2.64
C ASN A 95 -59.71 26.71 -3.73
N ALA A 96 -58.44 26.84 -4.15
CA ALA A 96 -57.89 26.04 -5.25
C ALA A 96 -57.55 24.58 -4.87
N LEU A 97 -57.48 24.27 -3.57
CA LEU A 97 -57.24 22.92 -3.05
C LEU A 97 -58.54 22.22 -2.58
N GLU A 98 -59.68 22.92 -2.58
CA GLU A 98 -60.97 22.32 -2.24
C GLU A 98 -61.34 21.25 -3.27
N GLY A 99 -61.50 20.00 -2.81
CA GLY A 99 -61.91 18.87 -3.64
C GLY A 99 -60.79 18.09 -4.34
N LEU A 100 -59.52 18.48 -4.20
CA LEU A 100 -58.37 17.76 -4.78
C LEU A 100 -57.66 16.90 -3.73
N LYS A 101 -57.20 15.70 -4.13
CA LYS A 101 -56.35 14.86 -3.31
C LYS A 101 -54.89 15.26 -3.50
N PHE A 102 -54.29 15.90 -2.51
CA PHE A 102 -52.94 16.44 -2.62
C PHE A 102 -51.94 15.85 -1.62
N LEU A 103 -50.67 15.89 -1.99
CA LEU A 103 -49.52 15.64 -1.12
C LEU A 103 -48.76 16.95 -0.94
N LEU A 104 -48.72 17.49 0.28
CA LEU A 104 -47.99 18.72 0.61
C LEU A 104 -46.70 18.39 1.37
N ILE A 105 -45.54 18.77 0.83
CA ILE A 105 -44.23 18.55 1.42
C ILE A 105 -43.67 19.89 1.92
N LEU A 106 -43.54 20.06 3.23
CA LEU A 106 -43.00 21.25 3.88
C LEU A 106 -41.57 20.99 4.35
N VAL A 107 -40.60 21.72 3.81
CA VAL A 107 -39.16 21.52 4.07
C VAL A 107 -38.63 22.65 4.94
N GLY A 108 -37.90 22.32 6.02
CA GLY A 108 -37.24 23.32 6.87
C GLY A 108 -38.13 23.88 7.98
N VAL A 109 -39.10 23.07 8.44
CA VAL A 109 -40.07 23.46 9.48
C VAL A 109 -39.37 23.74 10.81
N ASN A 110 -39.74 24.85 11.46
CA ASN A 110 -39.19 25.30 12.74
C ASN A 110 -40.28 25.44 13.83
N GLN A 111 -39.84 25.67 15.07
CA GLN A 111 -40.69 25.79 16.27
C GLN A 111 -41.71 26.95 16.25
N HIS A 112 -41.61 27.88 15.30
CA HIS A 112 -42.48 29.06 15.20
C HIS A 112 -43.62 28.87 14.18
N MET A 113 -43.66 27.75 13.46
CA MET A 113 -44.68 27.47 12.44
C MET A 113 -45.94 26.88 13.07
N LYS A 114 -47.08 27.56 12.92
CA LYS A 114 -48.41 27.00 13.23
C LYS A 114 -49.16 26.67 11.93
N LEU A 115 -49.78 25.50 11.87
CA LEU A 115 -50.57 25.06 10.70
C LEU A 115 -51.80 25.96 10.47
N GLU A 116 -52.43 26.44 11.54
CA GLU A 116 -53.55 27.39 11.53
C GLU A 116 -53.26 28.65 10.66
N THR A 117 -52.01 29.10 10.63
CA THR A 117 -51.57 30.28 9.86
C THR A 117 -51.41 30.04 8.36
N LEU A 118 -51.33 28.79 7.89
CA LEU A 118 -51.24 28.46 6.46
C LEU A 118 -52.58 28.62 5.73
N ARG A 119 -53.70 28.82 6.45
CA ARG A 119 -55.08 28.84 5.90
C ARG A 119 -55.43 27.59 5.08
N ILE A 120 -54.75 26.46 5.31
CA ILE A 120 -55.18 25.15 4.82
C ILE A 120 -56.31 24.71 5.76
N PRO A 121 -57.51 24.36 5.27
CA PRO A 121 -58.65 24.09 6.15
C PRO A 121 -58.38 22.83 7.00
N GLU A 122 -57.95 23.04 8.25
CA GLU A 122 -57.74 21.97 9.25
C GLU A 122 -59.03 21.21 9.59
N ALA A 123 -60.20 21.76 9.26
CA ALA A 123 -61.48 21.15 9.62
C ALA A 123 -61.86 19.91 8.80
N THR A 124 -61.29 19.72 7.60
CA THR A 124 -61.41 18.46 6.82
C THR A 124 -60.41 18.49 5.67
N LEU A 125 -59.25 17.86 5.84
CA LEU A 125 -58.43 17.49 4.68
C LEU A 125 -59.30 16.62 3.74
N PRO A 126 -59.28 16.84 2.42
CA PRO A 126 -59.97 15.95 1.48
C PRO A 126 -59.53 14.50 1.72
N VAL A 127 -60.49 13.56 1.71
CA VAL A 127 -60.23 12.15 2.07
C VAL A 127 -59.07 11.58 1.23
N GLY A 128 -57.95 11.30 1.90
CA GLY A 128 -56.76 10.72 1.30
C GLY A 128 -55.63 11.70 0.95
N SER A 129 -55.77 13.01 1.22
CA SER A 129 -54.67 13.97 1.17
C SER A 129 -53.68 13.77 2.32
N LYS A 130 -52.40 14.12 2.13
CA LYS A 130 -51.35 13.95 3.14
C LYS A 130 -50.40 15.14 3.22
N ILE A 131 -49.89 15.42 4.41
CA ILE A 131 -48.88 16.45 4.69
C ILE A 131 -47.61 15.77 5.21
N VAL A 132 -46.47 16.09 4.62
CA VAL A 132 -45.14 15.58 4.98
C VAL A 132 -44.28 16.75 5.46
N PHE A 133 -43.84 16.68 6.72
CA PHE A 133 -42.93 17.64 7.32
C PHE A 133 -41.51 17.10 7.25
N VAL A 134 -40.57 17.84 6.66
CA VAL A 134 -39.14 17.50 6.63
C VAL A 134 -38.38 18.47 7.53
N THR A 135 -37.81 17.97 8.62
CA THR A 135 -37.17 18.79 9.66
C THR A 135 -35.83 18.24 10.15
N GLY A 136 -35.01 19.10 10.78
CA GLY A 136 -33.75 18.71 11.41
C GLY A 136 -33.87 18.03 12.78
N SER A 137 -35.04 18.13 13.42
CA SER A 137 -35.23 17.69 14.80
C SER A 137 -36.46 16.81 14.95
N GLY A 138 -36.27 15.60 15.50
CA GLY A 138 -37.37 14.70 15.83
C GLY A 138 -38.32 15.25 16.90
N ARG A 139 -37.85 16.20 17.73
CA ARG A 139 -38.66 16.90 18.74
C ARG A 139 -39.71 17.80 18.10
N LEU A 140 -39.37 18.46 16.99
CA LEU A 140 -40.34 19.28 16.24
C LEU A 140 -41.47 18.42 15.66
N CYS A 141 -41.20 17.15 15.32
CA CYS A 141 -42.25 16.21 14.94
C CYS A 141 -43.17 15.83 16.12
N ASP A 142 -42.72 15.91 17.38
CA ASP A 142 -43.60 15.73 18.56
C ASP A 142 -44.51 16.95 18.71
N GLU A 143 -43.94 18.15 18.61
CA GLU A 143 -44.66 19.42 18.76
C GLU A 143 -45.72 19.67 17.69
N ILE A 144 -45.51 19.17 16.46
CA ILE A 144 -46.46 19.26 15.34
C ILE A 144 -47.55 18.16 15.42
N GLU A 145 -47.41 17.19 16.35
CA GLU A 145 -48.32 16.06 16.52
C GLU A 145 -48.52 15.25 15.21
N VAL A 146 -47.41 14.78 14.62
CA VAL A 146 -47.49 13.94 13.40
C VAL A 146 -47.96 12.51 13.72
N ASP A 147 -48.80 11.95 12.85
CA ASP A 147 -49.32 10.58 13.00
C ASP A 147 -48.24 9.51 12.87
N LYS A 148 -47.17 9.81 12.12
CA LYS A 148 -46.04 8.89 11.92
C LYS A 148 -44.71 9.61 11.77
N LYS A 149 -43.69 9.11 12.47
CA LYS A 149 -42.31 9.60 12.41
C LYS A 149 -41.38 8.68 11.64
N ILE A 150 -40.48 9.26 10.85
CA ILE A 150 -39.47 8.56 10.06
C ILE A 150 -38.12 9.25 10.28
N GLY A 151 -37.18 8.55 10.90
CA GLY A 151 -35.80 8.99 11.04
C GLY A 151 -34.99 8.72 9.78
N LEU A 152 -34.30 9.73 9.26
CA LEU A 152 -33.44 9.61 8.08
C LEU A 152 -32.10 8.94 8.40
N ASP A 153 -31.64 9.03 9.65
CA ASP A 153 -30.39 8.39 10.08
C ASP A 153 -30.49 6.86 9.94
N ASP A 154 -31.65 6.25 10.25
CA ASP A 154 -31.89 4.81 10.08
C ASP A 154 -31.94 4.36 8.63
N LEU A 155 -32.45 5.22 7.74
CA LEU A 155 -32.54 4.93 6.30
C LEU A 155 -31.16 4.89 5.66
N LEU A 156 -30.30 5.85 6.02
CA LEU A 156 -28.93 5.90 5.57
C LEU A 156 -28.12 4.71 6.10
N LEU A 157 -28.29 4.33 7.38
CA LEU A 157 -27.63 3.15 7.95
C LEU A 157 -28.12 1.84 7.32
N CYS A 158 -29.41 1.72 6.99
CA CYS A 158 -29.94 0.55 6.28
C CYS A 158 -29.39 0.44 4.86
N GLU A 159 -29.22 1.57 4.16
CA GLU A 159 -28.64 1.59 2.83
C GLU A 159 -27.13 1.29 2.88
N LEU A 160 -26.41 1.83 3.86
CA LEU A 160 -25.02 1.50 4.13
C LEU A 160 -24.85 0.00 4.42
N PHE A 161 -25.69 -0.57 5.28
CA PHE A 161 -25.68 -2.00 5.58
C PHE A 161 -25.94 -2.85 4.32
N ARG A 162 -26.92 -2.46 3.51
CA ARG A 162 -27.27 -3.13 2.25
C ARG A 162 -26.12 -3.10 1.24
N GLN A 163 -25.44 -1.96 1.09
CA GLN A 163 -24.28 -1.81 0.20
C GLN A 163 -23.10 -2.71 0.62
N ASN A 164 -22.89 -2.90 1.92
CA ASN A 164 -21.80 -3.71 2.45
C ASN A 164 -22.11 -5.22 2.44
N VAL A 165 -23.36 -5.63 2.71
CA VAL A 165 -23.80 -7.05 2.65
C VAL A 165 -23.93 -7.57 1.22
N GLY A 166 -24.45 -6.73 0.31
CA GLY A 166 -24.80 -7.11 -1.06
C GLY A 166 -26.30 -7.40 -1.26
N GLU A 167 -26.83 -6.98 -2.41
CA GLU A 167 -28.26 -7.01 -2.76
C GLU A 167 -28.90 -8.40 -2.63
N VAL A 168 -28.22 -9.42 -3.14
CA VAL A 168 -28.74 -10.79 -3.25
C VAL A 168 -29.01 -11.39 -1.87
N VAL A 169 -28.11 -11.14 -0.92
CA VAL A 169 -28.19 -11.65 0.45
C VAL A 169 -29.15 -10.83 1.31
N TYR A 170 -29.26 -9.52 1.04
CA TYR A 170 -30.05 -8.57 1.82
C TYR A 170 -31.57 -8.82 1.72
N TYR A 171 -32.14 -8.95 0.51
CA TYR A 171 -33.61 -8.98 0.35
C TYR A 171 -34.31 -10.13 1.10
N PRO A 172 -33.83 -11.39 1.04
CA PRO A 172 -34.46 -12.48 1.78
C PRO A 172 -34.45 -12.27 3.30
N LYS A 173 -33.51 -11.46 3.81
CA LYS A 173 -33.25 -11.24 5.25
C LYS A 173 -33.49 -9.80 5.69
N LYS A 174 -34.19 -9.00 4.88
CA LYS A 174 -34.44 -7.55 5.09
C LYS A 174 -35.02 -7.23 6.47
N ALA A 175 -35.87 -8.11 7.02
CA ALA A 175 -36.43 -7.94 8.36
C ALA A 175 -35.35 -8.07 9.46
N LEU A 176 -34.48 -9.08 9.37
CA LEU A 176 -33.36 -9.28 10.30
C LEU A 176 -32.32 -8.17 10.16
N ALA A 177 -32.00 -7.77 8.92
CA ALA A 177 -31.09 -6.67 8.62
C ALA A 177 -31.52 -5.37 9.32
N ARG A 178 -32.81 -5.04 9.26
CA ARG A 178 -33.35 -3.84 9.92
C ARG A 178 -33.21 -3.89 11.44
N GLU A 179 -33.41 -5.05 12.06
CA GLU A 179 -33.22 -5.21 13.51
C GLU A 179 -31.75 -5.10 13.90
N ILE A 180 -30.84 -5.70 13.13
CA ILE A 180 -29.39 -5.57 13.34
C ILE A 180 -28.97 -4.10 13.27
N VAL A 181 -29.36 -3.38 12.21
CA VAL A 181 -29.06 -1.95 12.04
C VAL A 181 -29.62 -1.12 13.21
N ARG A 182 -30.85 -1.44 13.67
CA ARG A 182 -31.46 -0.76 14.82
C ARG A 182 -30.64 -0.95 16.10
N MET A 183 -30.06 -2.13 16.31
CA MET A 183 -29.21 -2.42 17.47
C MET A 183 -27.86 -1.71 17.38
N CYS A 184 -27.26 -1.65 16.19
CA CYS A 184 -25.97 -1.00 15.94
C CYS A 184 -26.05 0.53 15.80
N ARG A 185 -27.26 1.13 15.82
CA ARG A 185 -27.49 2.58 15.64
C ARG A 185 -26.53 3.50 16.41
N PRO A 186 -26.13 3.22 17.68
CA PRO A 186 -25.22 4.10 18.41
C PRO A 186 -23.84 4.28 17.75
N TYR A 187 -23.41 3.32 16.91
CA TYR A 187 -22.12 3.33 16.24
C TYR A 187 -22.28 3.01 14.74
N SER A 188 -22.07 4.01 13.88
CA SER A 188 -22.10 3.80 12.42
C SER A 188 -21.06 2.78 11.97
N HIS A 189 -19.90 2.72 12.64
CA HIS A 189 -18.86 1.72 12.37
C HIS A 189 -19.35 0.29 12.64
N ALA A 190 -20.07 0.05 13.74
CA ALA A 190 -20.63 -1.27 14.07
C ALA A 190 -21.59 -1.80 12.98
N VAL A 191 -22.31 -0.90 12.30
CA VAL A 191 -23.17 -1.27 11.15
C VAL A 191 -22.32 -1.82 10.00
N ILE A 192 -21.17 -1.23 9.73
CA ILE A 192 -20.25 -1.66 8.66
C ILE A 192 -19.61 -3.01 9.02
N LEU A 193 -19.09 -3.15 10.24
CA LEU A 193 -18.48 -4.38 10.75
C LEU A 193 -19.42 -5.59 10.60
N VAL A 194 -20.65 -5.48 11.12
CA VAL A 194 -21.62 -6.59 11.05
C VAL A 194 -22.07 -6.84 9.60
N ALA A 195 -22.21 -5.79 8.78
CA ALA A 195 -22.56 -5.95 7.38
C ALA A 195 -21.48 -6.72 6.60
N ARG A 196 -20.20 -6.42 6.84
CA ARG A 196 -19.06 -7.11 6.21
C ARG A 196 -18.90 -8.54 6.71
N ALA A 197 -19.09 -8.78 8.00
CA ALA A 197 -19.09 -10.13 8.56
C ALA A 197 -20.24 -11.01 8.01
N LEU A 198 -21.32 -10.41 7.52
CA LEU A 198 -22.45 -11.10 6.88
C LEU A 198 -22.38 -11.06 5.34
N GLN A 199 -21.32 -10.51 4.76
CA GLN A 199 -21.13 -10.45 3.32
C GLN A 199 -21.05 -11.88 2.76
N ASN A 200 -21.85 -12.18 1.73
CA ASN A 200 -21.97 -13.52 1.13
C ASN A 200 -22.49 -14.62 2.07
N VAL A 201 -23.07 -14.28 3.23
CA VAL A 201 -23.63 -15.27 4.17
C VAL A 201 -25.09 -15.56 3.85
N ASP A 202 -25.32 -16.65 3.12
CA ASP A 202 -26.66 -17.10 2.76
C ASP A 202 -27.41 -17.81 3.89
N ASP A 203 -26.70 -18.37 4.86
CA ASP A 203 -27.30 -19.09 6.00
C ASP A 203 -28.02 -18.13 6.96
N ILE A 204 -29.34 -18.30 7.09
CA ILE A 204 -30.18 -17.51 7.99
C ILE A 204 -29.88 -17.74 9.48
N LEU A 205 -29.29 -18.88 9.85
CA LEU A 205 -28.93 -19.18 11.24
C LEU A 205 -27.79 -18.29 11.74
N ILE A 206 -26.84 -17.95 10.87
CA ILE A 206 -25.74 -17.02 11.21
C ILE A 206 -26.31 -15.61 11.45
N TRP A 207 -27.28 -15.18 10.66
CA TRP A 207 -27.98 -13.90 10.85
C TRP A 207 -28.76 -13.85 12.16
N LYS A 208 -29.43 -14.94 12.53
CA LYS A 208 -30.10 -15.05 13.84
C LYS A 208 -29.10 -15.02 14.98
N ARG A 209 -27.98 -15.73 14.86
CA ARG A 209 -26.89 -15.73 15.84
C ARG A 209 -26.29 -14.33 16.02
N ALA A 210 -26.10 -13.59 14.93
CA ALA A 210 -25.66 -12.20 14.97
C ALA A 210 -26.64 -11.37 15.82
N LEU A 211 -27.94 -11.45 15.53
CA LEU A 211 -28.97 -10.73 16.28
C LEU A 211 -29.03 -11.16 17.76
N GLU A 212 -28.95 -12.45 18.05
CA GLU A 212 -28.95 -12.99 19.42
C GLU A 212 -27.77 -12.46 20.23
N ARG A 213 -26.56 -12.44 19.63
CA ARG A 213 -25.35 -11.94 20.28
C ARG A 213 -25.41 -10.42 20.53
N LEU A 214 -25.95 -9.66 19.58
CA LEU A 214 -26.14 -8.21 19.73
C LEU A 214 -27.23 -7.85 20.74
N ASN A 215 -28.14 -8.78 21.06
CA ASN A 215 -29.27 -8.55 21.97
C ASN A 215 -28.96 -8.88 23.44
N VAL A 216 -27.71 -9.20 23.78
CA VAL A 216 -27.28 -9.41 25.17
C VAL A 216 -27.34 -8.08 25.92
N ARG A 217 -28.24 -7.97 26.90
CA ARG A 217 -28.51 -6.70 27.58
C ARG A 217 -27.47 -6.36 28.66
N PRO A 218 -26.94 -5.12 28.67
CA PRO A 218 -26.04 -4.62 29.72
C PRO A 218 -26.80 -4.20 31.00
N THR A 219 -26.08 -4.12 32.11
CA THR A 219 -26.59 -3.69 33.43
C THR A 219 -26.65 -2.16 33.62
N SER A 220 -26.00 -1.35 32.77
CA SER A 220 -26.08 0.13 32.76
C SER A 220 -25.91 0.72 31.33
N HIS A 221 -26.16 2.03 31.14
CA HIS A 221 -26.16 2.67 29.81
C HIS A 221 -24.76 2.89 29.22
N GLU A 222 -23.77 3.32 30.02
CA GLU A 222 -22.37 3.51 29.58
C GLU A 222 -21.67 2.16 29.34
N ALA A 223 -21.81 1.21 30.27
CA ALA A 223 -21.36 -0.17 30.06
C ALA A 223 -22.07 -0.85 28.88
N GLY A 224 -23.18 -0.27 28.43
CA GLY A 224 -24.00 -0.83 27.36
C GLY A 224 -23.54 -0.52 25.95
N LEU A 225 -22.86 0.60 25.75
CA LEU A 225 -22.29 0.97 24.47
C LEU A 225 -21.00 0.18 24.19
N GLU A 226 -20.15 0.05 25.21
CA GLU A 226 -18.94 -0.78 25.16
C GLU A 226 -19.27 -2.27 24.99
N ALA A 227 -20.24 -2.79 25.75
CA ALA A 227 -20.71 -4.18 25.61
C ALA A 227 -21.28 -4.47 24.21
N LEU A 228 -21.93 -3.49 23.56
CA LEU A 228 -22.40 -3.64 22.19
C LEU A 228 -21.22 -3.84 21.24
N MET A 229 -20.19 -2.99 21.33
CA MET A 229 -19.03 -3.08 20.45
C MET A 229 -18.21 -4.36 20.69
N VAL A 230 -18.07 -4.80 21.95
CA VAL A 230 -17.49 -6.11 22.29
C VAL A 230 -18.23 -7.23 21.57
N ASN A 231 -19.56 -7.24 21.61
CA ASN A 231 -20.36 -8.27 20.95
C ASN A 231 -20.23 -8.23 19.42
N VAL A 232 -20.14 -7.03 18.84
CA VAL A 232 -19.92 -6.81 17.40
C VAL A 232 -18.57 -7.34 16.96
N LEU A 233 -17.48 -6.89 17.60
CA LEU A 233 -16.12 -7.30 17.25
C LEU A 233 -15.92 -8.80 17.43
N ARG A 234 -16.43 -9.39 18.52
CA ARG A 234 -16.38 -10.85 18.69
C ARG A 234 -17.17 -11.59 17.61
N PHE A 235 -18.32 -11.07 17.17
CA PHE A 235 -19.04 -11.68 16.06
C PHE A 235 -18.21 -11.66 14.77
N CYS A 236 -17.55 -10.53 14.48
CA CYS A 236 -16.72 -10.38 13.28
C CYS A 236 -15.52 -11.33 13.31
N ILE A 237 -14.84 -11.45 14.46
CA ILE A 237 -13.73 -12.40 14.65
C ILE A 237 -14.19 -13.85 14.45
N ASP A 238 -15.37 -14.20 14.96
CA ASP A 238 -15.96 -15.54 14.79
C ASP A 238 -16.30 -15.85 13.31
N GLN A 239 -16.40 -14.84 12.45
CA GLN A 239 -16.67 -14.99 11.01
C GLN A 239 -15.40 -15.00 10.14
N LEU A 240 -14.21 -14.77 10.70
CA LEU A 240 -12.96 -14.87 9.95
C LEU A 240 -12.70 -16.33 9.51
N GLU A 241 -12.25 -16.51 8.27
CA GLU A 241 -12.19 -17.82 7.59
C GLU A 241 -11.26 -18.84 8.27
N ASP A 242 -10.16 -18.37 8.88
CA ASP A 242 -9.09 -19.22 9.37
C ASP A 242 -8.44 -18.73 10.67
N ASP A 243 -7.75 -19.66 11.35
CA ASP A 243 -7.09 -19.40 12.63
C ASP A 243 -5.85 -18.52 12.51
N LYS A 244 -5.13 -18.58 11.38
CA LYS A 244 -3.94 -17.75 11.14
C LYS A 244 -4.34 -16.28 11.07
N THR A 245 -5.41 -15.94 10.34
CA THR A 245 -5.95 -14.57 10.25
C THR A 245 -6.34 -14.02 11.63
N ARG A 246 -6.97 -14.83 12.48
CA ARG A 246 -7.32 -14.43 13.86
C ARG A 246 -6.08 -14.19 14.73
N ARG A 247 -5.04 -15.04 14.58
CA ARG A 247 -3.76 -14.87 15.27
C ARG A 247 -2.99 -13.63 14.79
N CYS A 248 -3.02 -13.33 13.49
CA CYS A 248 -2.46 -12.10 12.92
C CYS A 248 -3.17 -10.85 13.45
N LEU A 249 -4.50 -10.84 13.50
CA LEU A 249 -5.28 -9.75 14.10
C LEU A 249 -4.92 -9.56 15.59
N LYS A 250 -4.84 -10.65 16.36
CA LYS A 250 -4.44 -10.61 17.77
C LYS A 250 -3.01 -10.07 17.92
N ASN A 251 -2.06 -10.56 17.14
CA ASN A 251 -0.68 -10.07 17.15
C ASN A 251 -0.62 -8.57 16.80
N LEU A 252 -1.34 -8.12 15.78
CA LEU A 252 -1.36 -6.71 15.38
C LEU A 252 -2.00 -5.80 16.45
N ALA A 253 -3.12 -6.22 17.04
CA ALA A 253 -3.81 -5.46 18.10
C ALA A 253 -2.94 -5.31 19.36
N LEU A 254 -2.14 -6.33 19.68
CA LEU A 254 -1.23 -6.35 20.84
C LEU A 254 0.12 -5.67 20.60
N CYS A 255 0.52 -5.46 19.35
CA CYS A 255 1.82 -4.93 18.98
C CYS A 255 1.87 -3.40 18.86
N ASN A 256 0.75 -2.68 19.03
CA ASN A 256 0.64 -1.32 18.52
C ASN A 256 0.14 -0.27 19.53
N ASN A 257 0.83 0.88 19.57
CA ASN A 257 0.37 2.17 20.10
C ASN A 257 0.57 3.31 19.05
N TYR A 258 0.85 2.98 17.79
CA TYR A 258 0.96 3.95 16.69
C TYR A 258 -0.39 4.18 16.03
N ASP A 259 -0.69 5.43 15.67
CA ASP A 259 -1.94 5.76 14.96
C ASP A 259 -2.04 5.03 13.60
N GLU A 260 -0.91 4.71 12.95
CA GLU A 260 -0.81 4.05 11.64
C GLU A 260 0.40 3.11 11.56
N ILE A 261 0.23 1.91 10.99
CA ILE A 261 1.26 0.85 10.86
C ILE A 261 1.53 0.59 9.39
N ALA A 262 2.79 0.54 8.94
CA ALA A 262 3.06 0.18 7.55
C ALA A 262 2.58 -1.26 7.23
N SER A 263 1.85 -1.44 6.12
CA SER A 263 1.30 -2.71 5.66
C SER A 263 2.37 -3.80 5.54
N GLU A 264 3.50 -3.47 4.91
CA GLU A 264 4.66 -4.36 4.76
C GLU A 264 5.24 -4.75 6.12
N PHE A 265 5.34 -3.80 7.05
CA PHE A 265 5.85 -4.08 8.40
C PHE A 265 4.95 -5.05 9.19
N ALA A 266 3.63 -4.94 9.04
CA ALA A 266 2.70 -5.89 9.66
C ALA A 266 2.88 -7.30 9.10
N ILE A 267 3.15 -7.43 7.80
CA ILE A 267 3.38 -8.72 7.15
C ILE A 267 4.73 -9.31 7.58
N ASP A 268 5.79 -8.51 7.55
CA ASP A 268 7.12 -8.90 8.02
C ASP A 268 7.07 -9.40 9.46
N LEU A 269 6.33 -8.70 10.32
CA LEU A 269 6.09 -9.10 11.69
C LEU A 269 5.46 -10.50 11.78
N TRP A 270 4.40 -10.78 11.00
CA TRP A 270 3.71 -12.07 11.05
C TRP A 270 4.54 -13.24 10.51
N VAL A 271 5.32 -13.01 9.45
CA VAL A 271 6.23 -14.01 8.88
C VAL A 271 7.37 -14.29 9.86
N ARG A 272 7.99 -13.23 10.39
CA ARG A 272 9.09 -13.33 11.36
C ARG A 272 8.67 -13.99 12.67
N ASP A 273 7.45 -13.73 13.13
CA ASP A 273 6.93 -14.34 14.36
C ASP A 273 6.51 -15.82 14.13
N GLY A 274 6.54 -16.30 12.89
CA GLY A 274 6.15 -17.67 12.53
C GLY A 274 4.64 -17.90 12.66
N ILE A 275 3.84 -16.83 12.55
CA ILE A 275 2.38 -16.93 12.41
C ILE A 275 2.04 -17.34 10.97
N LEU A 276 2.81 -16.82 10.02
CA LEU A 276 2.69 -17.08 8.58
C LEU A 276 3.99 -17.68 8.04
N ASP A 277 3.86 -18.49 6.99
CA ASP A 277 5.00 -19.21 6.41
C ASP A 277 5.67 -18.40 5.27
N ALA A 278 4.94 -17.44 4.68
CA ALA A 278 5.39 -16.65 3.54
C ALA A 278 4.75 -15.25 3.49
N HIS A 279 5.43 -14.31 2.84
CA HIS A 279 4.97 -12.92 2.66
C HIS A 279 3.66 -12.83 1.86
N ASP A 280 3.50 -13.64 0.82
CA ASP A 280 2.28 -13.70 -0.01
C ASP A 280 1.04 -14.09 0.82
N GLU A 281 1.23 -14.95 1.82
CA GLU A 281 0.18 -15.32 2.77
C GLU A 281 -0.23 -14.10 3.62
N GLY A 282 0.74 -13.29 4.03
CA GLY A 282 0.50 -12.06 4.79
C GLY A 282 -0.26 -11.00 4.01
N GLN A 283 0.03 -10.81 2.72
CA GLN A 283 -0.76 -9.91 1.87
C GLN A 283 -2.23 -10.35 1.78
N LYS A 284 -2.49 -11.66 1.72
CA LYS A 284 -3.84 -12.21 1.71
C LYS A 284 -4.56 -11.98 3.04
N VAL A 285 -3.88 -12.24 4.16
CA VAL A 285 -4.41 -12.02 5.52
C VAL A 285 -4.75 -10.55 5.73
N LEU A 286 -3.83 -9.64 5.38
CA LEU A 286 -4.04 -8.21 5.52
C LEU A 286 -5.26 -7.74 4.70
N LYS A 287 -5.34 -8.18 3.44
CA LYS A 287 -6.49 -7.91 2.57
C LYS A 287 -7.80 -8.42 3.17
N ASN A 288 -7.80 -9.59 3.80
CA ASN A 288 -8.98 -10.14 4.46
C ASN A 288 -9.42 -9.30 5.67
N LEU A 289 -8.49 -8.85 6.51
CA LEU A 289 -8.78 -7.99 7.66
C LEU A 289 -9.34 -6.62 7.23
N VAL A 290 -8.77 -6.03 6.17
CA VAL A 290 -9.25 -4.77 5.58
C VAL A 290 -10.64 -4.94 4.95
N ASN A 291 -10.87 -6.04 4.23
CA ASN A 291 -12.20 -6.35 3.66
C ASN A 291 -13.27 -6.57 4.73
N ALA A 292 -12.88 -7.10 5.90
CA ALA A 292 -13.75 -7.26 7.07
C ALA A 292 -14.01 -5.94 7.81
N SER A 293 -13.37 -4.84 7.39
CA SER A 293 -13.40 -3.53 8.06
C SER A 293 -12.89 -3.55 9.50
N LEU A 294 -12.06 -4.54 9.86
CA LEU A 294 -11.35 -4.59 11.14
C LEU A 294 -10.08 -3.72 11.13
N LEU A 295 -9.60 -3.37 9.93
CA LEU A 295 -8.50 -2.43 9.70
C LEU A 295 -8.91 -1.44 8.60
N GLU A 296 -8.52 -0.19 8.77
CA GLU A 296 -8.54 0.84 7.73
C GLU A 296 -7.19 0.89 7.02
N VAL A 297 -7.18 1.28 5.74
CA VAL A 297 -5.97 1.55 4.97
C VAL A 297 -5.96 3.00 4.52
N ASP A 298 -4.77 3.59 4.43
CA ASP A 298 -4.59 4.91 3.84
C ASP A 298 -4.86 4.92 2.31
N GLU A 299 -4.92 6.11 1.70
CA GLU A 299 -5.23 6.27 0.27
C GLU A 299 -4.24 5.50 -0.64
N ASN A 300 -3.00 5.31 -0.18
CA ASN A 300 -1.94 4.63 -0.90
C ASN A 300 -1.81 3.13 -0.54
N ARG A 301 -2.61 2.62 0.41
CA ARG A 301 -2.55 1.24 0.97
C ARG A 301 -1.20 0.86 1.58
N GLN A 302 -0.38 1.85 1.91
CA GLN A 302 0.92 1.68 2.53
C GLN A 302 0.82 1.55 4.04
N PHE A 303 -0.23 2.09 4.65
CA PHE A 303 -0.45 2.04 6.10
C PHE A 303 -1.81 1.47 6.44
N VAL A 304 -1.86 0.75 7.57
CA VAL A 304 -3.05 0.16 8.17
C VAL A 304 -3.25 0.67 9.60
N LYS A 305 -4.49 0.86 10.01
CA LYS A 305 -4.84 1.25 11.38
C LYS A 305 -6.13 0.61 11.86
N PHE A 306 -6.31 0.56 13.18
CA PHE A 306 -7.62 0.26 13.76
C PHE A 306 -8.52 1.50 13.70
N GLN A 307 -9.83 1.27 13.64
CA GLN A 307 -10.80 2.35 13.65
C GLN A 307 -11.14 2.76 15.10
N ASP A 308 -11.01 4.05 15.41
CA ASP A 308 -11.34 4.66 16.71
C ASP A 308 -10.93 3.80 17.95
N GLN A 309 -11.90 3.39 18.78
CA GLN A 309 -11.72 2.66 20.04
C GLN A 309 -11.67 1.12 19.88
N ASP A 310 -11.71 0.60 18.65
CA ASP A 310 -11.81 -0.84 18.43
C ASP A 310 -10.59 -1.59 18.95
N GLN A 311 -9.41 -0.98 18.83
CA GLN A 311 -8.18 -1.57 19.35
C GLN A 311 -8.22 -1.75 20.87
N ASP A 312 -8.61 -0.71 21.60
CA ASP A 312 -8.71 -0.75 23.06
C ASP A 312 -9.68 -1.85 23.51
N ILE A 313 -10.83 -1.96 22.84
CA ILE A 313 -11.85 -2.98 23.12
C ILE A 313 -11.32 -4.39 22.80
N LEU A 314 -10.59 -4.55 21.70
CA LEU A 314 -9.97 -5.82 21.32
C LEU A 314 -8.97 -6.27 22.39
N VAL A 315 -8.09 -5.37 22.84
CA VAL A 315 -7.03 -5.65 23.81
C VAL A 315 -7.60 -5.91 25.20
N ASP A 316 -8.45 -5.02 25.72
CA ASP A 316 -8.86 -5.01 27.12
C ASP A 316 -10.01 -6.00 27.43
N LEU A 317 -10.88 -6.27 26.45
CA LEU A 317 -12.17 -6.95 26.69
C LEU A 317 -12.39 -8.22 25.86
N ILE A 318 -11.67 -8.39 24.75
CA ILE A 318 -11.83 -9.56 23.87
C ILE A 318 -10.68 -10.53 24.02
N PHE A 319 -9.44 -10.08 23.87
CA PHE A 319 -8.24 -10.93 23.94
C PHE A 319 -7.73 -11.15 25.38
N GLN A 320 -8.63 -11.08 26.38
CA GLN A 320 -8.33 -11.09 27.81
C GLN A 320 -7.25 -12.11 28.28
N PRO A 321 -6.52 -11.82 29.38
CA PRO A 321 -5.17 -12.31 29.62
C PRO A 321 -4.98 -13.74 30.13
N GLU A 322 -6.01 -14.59 30.11
CA GLU A 322 -5.85 -15.96 30.63
C GLU A 322 -4.89 -16.81 29.76
N GLU A 323 -4.77 -16.48 28.48
CA GLU A 323 -3.75 -17.01 27.56
C GLU A 323 -2.49 -16.11 27.45
N ASN A 324 -2.52 -14.87 27.97
CA ASN A 324 -1.44 -13.88 27.81
C ASN A 324 -0.27 -14.08 28.78
N ARG A 325 -0.33 -15.06 29.69
CA ARG A 325 0.85 -15.40 30.49
C ARG A 325 1.95 -16.08 29.66
N VAL A 326 1.61 -16.62 28.50
CA VAL A 326 2.52 -17.30 27.57
C VAL A 326 3.18 -16.32 26.58
N PHE A 327 2.59 -15.15 26.34
CA PHE A 327 3.08 -14.16 25.38
C PHE A 327 3.08 -12.76 26.01
N LEU A 328 4.27 -12.21 26.27
CA LEU A 328 4.44 -10.85 26.80
C LEU A 328 4.72 -9.89 25.64
N MET A 329 3.68 -9.25 25.11
CA MET A 329 3.78 -8.29 24.01
C MET A 329 3.72 -6.87 24.56
N ARG A 330 4.82 -6.13 24.44
CA ARG A 330 5.00 -4.76 24.95
C ARG A 330 5.75 -3.86 23.94
N GLY A 331 5.81 -4.29 22.68
CA GLY A 331 6.49 -3.55 21.61
C GLY A 331 5.79 -2.23 21.25
N GLY A 332 6.55 -1.22 20.81
CA GLY A 332 6.04 0.09 20.41
C GLY A 332 5.51 0.98 21.54
N LEU A 333 5.50 0.49 22.78
CA LEU A 333 5.16 1.29 23.96
C LEU A 333 6.34 2.21 24.33
N ASP A 334 6.05 3.40 24.87
CA ASP A 334 7.02 4.33 25.48
C ASP A 334 7.64 3.80 26.80
N LEU A 335 7.81 2.48 26.89
CA LEU A 335 8.47 1.79 28.01
C LEU A 335 9.94 2.20 28.06
N THR A 336 10.32 2.89 29.13
CA THR A 336 11.72 3.25 29.41
C THR A 336 12.45 2.21 30.26
N GLU A 337 11.69 1.31 30.90
CA GLU A 337 12.18 0.24 31.78
C GLU A 337 11.62 -1.12 31.32
N PRO A 338 12.38 -2.21 31.50
CA PRO A 338 11.91 -3.54 31.15
C PRO A 338 10.74 -3.98 32.06
N PRO A 339 9.86 -4.89 31.59
CA PRO A 339 8.80 -5.48 32.40
C PRO A 339 9.33 -6.14 33.70
N GLU A 340 8.51 -6.18 34.74
CA GLU A 340 8.83 -6.83 36.03
C GLU A 340 9.15 -8.32 35.83
N VAL A 341 10.09 -8.87 36.61
CA VAL A 341 10.61 -10.24 36.41
C VAL A 341 9.50 -11.29 36.53
N GLU A 342 8.52 -11.04 37.38
CA GLU A 342 7.34 -11.87 37.60
C GLU A 342 6.51 -12.05 36.31
N GLU A 343 6.51 -11.06 35.41
CA GLU A 343 5.82 -11.15 34.12
C GLU A 343 6.59 -12.00 33.10
N TRP A 344 7.90 -12.14 33.27
CA TRP A 344 8.74 -12.99 32.42
C TRP A 344 8.57 -14.47 32.81
N GLU A 345 8.33 -14.78 34.10
CA GLU A 345 8.33 -16.15 34.65
C GLU A 345 7.42 -17.13 33.90
N SER A 346 6.25 -16.68 33.44
CA SER A 346 5.30 -17.53 32.71
C SER A 346 5.43 -17.44 31.19
N ALA A 347 6.19 -16.49 30.66
CA ALA A 347 6.23 -16.17 29.24
C ALA A 347 7.04 -17.20 28.44
N LYS A 348 6.44 -17.66 27.33
CA LYS A 348 7.07 -18.50 26.31
C LYS A 348 7.60 -17.67 25.14
N GLU A 349 7.00 -16.51 24.89
CA GLU A 349 7.49 -15.53 23.90
C GLU A 349 7.37 -14.12 24.48
N ILE A 350 8.38 -13.29 24.26
CA ILE A 350 8.44 -11.91 24.75
C ILE A 350 8.79 -11.01 23.57
N CYS A 351 7.95 -10.01 23.33
CA CYS A 351 8.15 -9.00 22.31
C CYS A 351 8.27 -7.61 22.93
N LEU A 352 9.45 -7.03 22.83
CA LEU A 352 9.84 -5.72 23.35
C LEU A 352 10.49 -4.88 22.26
N MET A 353 10.01 -4.99 21.02
CA MET A 353 10.56 -4.25 19.88
C MET A 353 10.16 -2.77 19.93
N HIS A 354 10.98 -1.88 19.37
CA HIS A 354 10.67 -0.43 19.26
C HIS A 354 10.29 0.26 20.58
N THR A 355 10.81 -0.23 21.69
CA THR A 355 10.60 0.38 23.02
C THR A 355 11.71 1.36 23.37
N GLY A 356 11.46 2.16 24.41
CA GLY A 356 12.43 3.06 24.99
C GLY A 356 13.38 2.42 26.01
N ILE A 357 13.38 1.08 26.16
CA ILE A 357 14.09 0.40 27.24
C ILE A 357 15.59 0.66 27.16
N SER A 358 16.16 1.05 28.29
CA SER A 358 17.60 1.32 28.37
C SER A 358 18.41 0.11 28.84
N GLU A 359 17.76 -0.83 29.55
CA GLU A 359 18.36 -2.04 30.11
C GLU A 359 17.41 -3.25 30.03
N LEU A 360 17.97 -4.45 30.20
CA LEU A 360 17.25 -5.72 30.31
C LEU A 360 17.26 -6.16 31.79
N PRO A 361 16.30 -7.00 32.21
CA PRO A 361 16.27 -7.49 33.59
C PRO A 361 17.61 -8.15 33.97
N LYS A 362 18.09 -7.84 35.17
CA LYS A 362 19.36 -8.37 35.69
C LYS A 362 19.33 -9.89 35.85
N GLU A 363 18.16 -10.46 36.13
CA GLU A 363 17.92 -11.90 36.26
C GLU A 363 16.53 -12.24 35.67
N PRO A 364 16.42 -12.48 34.34
CA PRO A 364 15.16 -12.90 33.74
C PRO A 364 14.89 -14.35 34.13
N ARG A 365 14.12 -14.57 35.20
CA ARG A 365 13.63 -15.91 35.56
C ARG A 365 12.52 -16.27 34.59
N CYS A 366 12.82 -16.99 33.52
CA CYS A 366 11.80 -17.41 32.54
C CYS A 366 12.22 -18.70 31.82
N PRO A 367 12.09 -19.86 32.49
CA PRO A 367 12.62 -21.13 31.99
C PRO A 367 11.86 -21.66 30.77
N SER A 368 10.67 -21.13 30.48
CA SER A 368 9.85 -21.55 29.32
C SER A 368 10.01 -20.65 28.10
N LEU A 369 10.81 -19.57 28.20
CA LEU A 369 10.98 -18.61 27.13
C LEU A 369 11.69 -19.23 25.93
N SER A 370 10.97 -19.31 24.81
CA SER A 370 11.46 -19.84 23.53
C SER A 370 11.79 -18.75 22.52
N SER A 371 11.20 -17.55 22.61
CA SER A 371 11.44 -16.47 21.64
C SER A 371 11.48 -15.10 22.30
N LEU A 372 12.52 -14.32 21.98
CA LEU A 372 12.73 -12.98 22.51
C LEU A 372 13.00 -12.00 21.37
N TYR A 373 12.12 -11.01 21.23
CA TYR A 373 12.15 -10.00 20.18
C TYR A 373 12.51 -8.64 20.79
N LEU A 374 13.67 -8.10 20.42
CA LEU A 374 14.23 -6.85 20.94
C LEU A 374 14.64 -5.87 19.82
N GLN A 375 14.14 -6.07 18.60
CA GLN A 375 14.55 -5.28 17.44
C GLN A 375 14.21 -3.79 17.58
N ARG A 376 14.98 -2.95 16.87
CA ARG A 376 14.74 -1.49 16.71
C ARG A 376 14.61 -0.72 18.03
N ASN A 377 15.21 -1.24 19.10
CA ASN A 377 15.33 -0.56 20.38
C ASN A 377 16.50 0.44 20.36
N TYR A 378 16.32 1.56 19.66
CA TYR A 378 17.35 2.61 19.51
C TYR A 378 17.77 3.25 20.85
N LYS A 379 16.92 3.17 21.89
CA LYS A 379 17.21 3.66 23.25
C LYS A 379 17.86 2.63 24.19
N LEU A 380 18.21 1.41 23.73
CA LEU A 380 19.08 0.43 24.43
C LEU A 380 20.54 0.94 24.53
N THR A 381 20.68 2.17 25.03
CA THR A 381 21.87 3.01 25.07
C THR A 381 22.83 2.61 26.19
N ARG A 382 22.34 1.92 27.23
CA ARG A 382 23.16 1.42 28.34
C ARG A 382 23.72 0.02 28.08
N ILE A 383 23.12 -0.75 27.16
CA ILE A 383 23.59 -2.11 26.81
C ILE A 383 24.58 -2.03 25.64
N ARG A 384 25.84 -1.73 25.95
CA ARG A 384 26.94 -1.90 24.97
C ARG A 384 27.37 -3.36 24.82
N CYS A 385 27.00 -4.22 25.75
CA CYS A 385 27.31 -5.65 25.76
C CYS A 385 26.05 -6.42 26.15
N LEU A 386 25.73 -7.47 25.39
CA LEU A 386 24.62 -8.37 25.73
C LEU A 386 24.83 -8.91 27.17
N PRO A 387 23.89 -8.70 28.10
CA PRO A 387 24.10 -9.07 29.50
C PRO A 387 24.21 -10.59 29.68
N GLU A 388 25.05 -11.01 30.63
CA GLU A 388 25.23 -12.43 30.95
C GLU A 388 23.92 -13.12 31.38
N SER A 389 22.97 -12.34 31.89
CA SER A 389 21.66 -12.84 32.34
C SER A 389 20.85 -13.48 31.21
N ILE A 390 21.04 -13.07 29.95
CA ILE A 390 20.40 -13.72 28.78
C ILE A 390 20.82 -15.20 28.68
N SER A 391 22.03 -15.55 29.12
CA SER A 391 22.49 -16.95 29.10
C SER A 391 21.72 -17.88 30.05
N GLN A 392 20.91 -17.33 30.94
CA GLN A 392 20.03 -18.08 31.83
C GLN A 392 18.77 -18.61 31.12
N LEU A 393 18.45 -18.06 29.93
CA LEU A 393 17.30 -18.41 29.10
C LEU A 393 17.53 -19.72 28.33
N VAL A 394 17.84 -20.81 29.03
CA VAL A 394 18.35 -22.06 28.42
C VAL A 394 17.40 -22.74 27.42
N SER A 395 16.12 -22.37 27.42
CA SER A 395 15.09 -22.84 26.48
C SER A 395 14.88 -21.93 25.26
N LEU A 396 15.65 -20.84 25.16
CA LEU A 396 15.53 -19.87 24.08
C LEU A 396 15.95 -20.49 22.75
N LYS A 397 15.05 -20.43 21.78
CA LYS A 397 15.24 -20.89 20.40
C LYS A 397 15.46 -19.75 19.42
N ARG A 398 14.82 -18.59 19.65
CA ARG A 398 14.88 -17.44 18.75
C ARG A 398 15.25 -16.17 19.54
N LEU A 399 16.31 -15.49 19.12
CA LEU A 399 16.74 -14.21 19.69
C LEU A 399 16.96 -13.20 18.58
N PHE A 400 16.14 -12.15 18.55
CA PHE A 400 16.23 -11.08 17.56
C PHE A 400 16.61 -9.76 18.23
N LEU A 401 17.70 -9.15 17.75
CA LEU A 401 18.29 -7.92 18.27
C LEU A 401 18.59 -6.93 17.13
N ASN A 402 17.95 -7.11 15.97
CA ASN A 402 18.24 -6.32 14.78
C ASN A 402 17.99 -4.83 15.00
N ASP A 403 18.78 -4.00 14.33
CA ASP A 403 18.73 -2.53 14.45
C ASP A 403 18.95 -2.02 15.90
N CYS A 404 19.53 -2.83 16.80
CA CYS A 404 20.03 -2.37 18.09
C CYS A 404 21.40 -1.68 17.90
N VAL A 405 21.41 -0.53 17.25
CA VAL A 405 22.59 0.18 16.72
C VAL A 405 23.69 0.54 17.74
N LEU A 406 23.43 0.39 19.04
CA LEU A 406 24.39 0.66 20.13
C LEU A 406 25.00 -0.60 20.75
N LEU A 407 24.50 -1.79 20.40
CA LEU A 407 25.05 -3.06 20.86
C LEU A 407 26.40 -3.32 20.18
N ARG A 408 27.46 -3.49 20.98
CA ARG A 408 28.85 -3.61 20.50
C ARG A 408 29.52 -4.94 20.81
N ARG A 409 29.02 -5.69 21.79
CA ARG A 409 29.65 -6.94 22.25
C ARG A 409 28.59 -7.97 22.59
N ILE A 410 28.93 -9.23 22.34
CA ILE A 410 28.18 -10.40 22.78
C ILE A 410 28.96 -11.00 23.94
N SER A 411 28.28 -11.35 25.04
CA SER A 411 28.95 -12.03 26.15
C SER A 411 29.30 -13.48 25.76
N PRO A 412 30.49 -14.00 26.14
CA PRO A 412 30.84 -15.42 26.03
C PRO A 412 29.80 -16.38 26.61
N ALA A 413 29.01 -15.92 27.57
CA ALA A 413 27.95 -16.71 28.18
C ALA A 413 26.86 -17.16 27.19
N ILE A 414 26.77 -16.55 25.99
CA ILE A 414 25.83 -16.94 24.94
C ILE A 414 25.91 -18.43 24.58
N GLY A 415 27.08 -19.06 24.67
CA GLY A 415 27.28 -20.48 24.38
C GLY A 415 26.50 -21.44 25.30
N ARG A 416 25.85 -20.94 26.37
CA ARG A 416 24.92 -21.72 27.21
C ARG A 416 23.57 -21.97 26.52
N LEU A 417 23.19 -21.14 25.54
CA LEU A 417 21.91 -21.23 24.83
C LEU A 417 21.91 -22.32 23.75
N LYS A 418 22.12 -23.57 24.16
CA LYS A 418 22.29 -24.70 23.22
C LYS A 418 21.05 -25.03 22.38
N GLN A 419 19.89 -24.50 22.75
CA GLN A 419 18.63 -24.67 21.99
C GLN A 419 18.41 -23.57 20.95
N LEU A 420 19.31 -22.59 20.85
CA LEU A 420 19.16 -21.47 19.93
C LEU A 420 19.24 -21.96 18.48
N GLU A 421 18.20 -21.66 17.72
CA GLU A 421 17.99 -21.98 16.31
C GLU A 421 18.19 -20.70 15.47
N VAL A 422 17.67 -19.55 15.92
CA VAL A 422 17.79 -18.25 15.22
C VAL A 422 18.47 -17.24 16.13
N PHE A 423 19.54 -16.63 15.63
CA PHE A 423 20.23 -15.54 16.31
C PHE A 423 20.52 -14.40 15.34
N ASP A 424 19.77 -13.31 15.48
CA ASP A 424 19.84 -12.19 14.54
C ASP A 424 20.25 -10.89 15.24
N LEU A 425 21.33 -10.31 14.74
CA LEU A 425 22.03 -9.12 15.20
C LEU A 425 22.33 -8.19 14.02
N GLU A 426 21.60 -8.29 12.91
CA GLU A 426 21.78 -7.40 11.78
C GLU A 426 21.47 -5.93 12.15
N GLY A 427 22.17 -4.96 11.55
CA GLY A 427 22.01 -3.53 11.88
C GLY A 427 22.59 -3.13 13.25
N THR A 428 23.29 -4.03 13.95
CA THR A 428 24.03 -3.72 15.19
C THR A 428 25.46 -3.25 14.89
N LYS A 429 26.27 -2.99 15.94
CA LYS A 429 27.67 -2.52 15.80
C LYS A 429 28.65 -3.44 16.52
N ILE A 430 28.46 -4.76 16.37
CA ILE A 430 29.30 -5.76 17.05
C ILE A 430 30.77 -5.60 16.64
N LYS A 431 31.67 -5.70 17.63
CA LYS A 431 33.12 -5.59 17.43
C LYS A 431 33.77 -6.90 17.03
N ASN A 432 33.37 -7.99 17.68
CA ASN A 432 33.94 -9.32 17.50
C ASN A 432 32.93 -10.39 17.92
N LEU A 433 33.05 -11.54 17.30
CA LEU A 433 32.28 -12.74 17.59
C LEU A 433 32.96 -13.53 18.73
N PRO A 434 32.29 -13.84 19.85
CA PRO A 434 32.85 -14.69 20.88
C PRO A 434 33.00 -16.13 20.37
N LYS A 435 34.07 -16.82 20.79
CA LYS A 435 34.36 -18.19 20.36
C LYS A 435 33.23 -19.16 20.75
N GLU A 436 32.57 -18.89 21.87
CA GLU A 436 31.51 -19.71 22.46
C GLU A 436 30.26 -19.85 21.57
N ILE A 437 30.14 -19.08 20.49
CA ILE A 437 29.11 -19.32 19.47
C ILE A 437 29.27 -20.70 18.81
N GLU A 438 30.47 -21.28 18.81
CA GLU A 438 30.69 -22.68 18.38
C GLU A 438 29.85 -23.71 19.17
N CYS A 439 29.35 -23.33 20.37
CA CYS A 439 28.48 -24.18 21.19
C CYS A 439 27.01 -24.18 20.76
N LEU A 440 26.60 -23.27 19.87
CA LEU A 440 25.22 -23.12 19.39
C LEU A 440 24.92 -24.11 18.26
N ILE A 441 25.06 -25.40 18.55
CA ILE A 441 25.02 -26.47 17.54
C ILE A 441 23.69 -26.63 16.79
N ASN A 442 22.60 -26.06 17.30
CA ASN A 442 21.27 -26.11 16.68
C ASN A 442 20.97 -24.89 15.81
N LEU A 443 21.91 -23.96 15.67
CA LEU A 443 21.70 -22.72 14.93
C LEU A 443 21.47 -23.01 13.45
N THR A 444 20.33 -22.53 12.92
CA THR A 444 19.95 -22.59 11.51
C THR A 444 20.06 -21.23 10.84
N CYS A 445 19.92 -20.12 11.58
CA CYS A 445 20.06 -18.76 11.06
C CYS A 445 20.95 -17.89 11.96
N LEU A 446 21.96 -17.25 11.35
CA LEU A 446 22.87 -16.32 12.00
C LEU A 446 23.00 -15.02 11.20
N GLY A 447 22.48 -13.92 11.74
CA GLY A 447 22.65 -12.57 11.19
C GLY A 447 23.53 -11.72 12.11
N ILE A 448 24.58 -11.08 11.58
CA ILE A 448 25.51 -10.25 12.36
C ILE A 448 25.98 -9.05 11.52
N SER A 449 25.88 -7.84 12.08
CA SER A 449 26.58 -6.65 11.58
C SER A 449 27.82 -6.32 12.42
N ILE A 450 28.99 -6.29 11.76
CA ILE A 450 30.29 -6.01 12.36
C ILE A 450 30.81 -4.66 11.88
N SER A 451 31.13 -3.76 12.83
CA SER A 451 31.51 -2.38 12.52
C SER A 451 32.90 -1.98 13.04
N ARG A 452 33.56 -1.03 12.36
CA ARG A 452 34.77 -0.38 12.89
C ARG A 452 34.40 0.43 14.12
N THR A 453 35.02 0.10 15.23
CA THR A 453 34.99 0.95 16.42
C THR A 453 36.43 1.24 16.82
N GLU A 454 36.66 2.44 17.35
CA GLU A 454 37.98 2.96 17.73
C GLU A 454 38.90 1.91 18.38
N PRO A 455 40.22 2.00 18.13
CA PRO A 455 41.20 0.98 18.48
C PRO A 455 41.18 0.71 19.99
N SER A 456 40.46 -0.34 20.39
CA SER A 456 40.69 -1.00 21.66
C SER A 456 41.71 -2.11 21.42
N ASN A 457 42.81 -2.09 22.16
CA ASN A 457 43.96 -3.00 22.06
C ASN A 457 43.65 -4.51 22.24
N ASP A 458 42.38 -4.91 22.38
CA ASP A 458 41.99 -6.28 22.66
C ASP A 458 41.25 -6.91 21.48
N SER A 459 41.86 -7.99 20.97
CA SER A 459 41.46 -8.86 19.85
C SER A 459 41.74 -8.34 18.44
N LYS A 460 42.76 -8.93 17.80
CA LYS A 460 43.03 -8.79 16.35
C LYS A 460 42.05 -9.58 15.47
N THR A 461 41.28 -10.50 16.04
CA THR A 461 40.46 -11.44 15.28
C THR A 461 38.99 -11.12 15.49
N VAL A 462 38.34 -10.71 14.39
CA VAL A 462 36.94 -10.28 14.36
C VAL A 462 35.99 -11.47 14.43
N ILE A 463 36.27 -12.51 13.64
CA ILE A 463 35.58 -13.80 13.66
C ILE A 463 36.64 -14.87 13.98
N PRO A 464 36.58 -15.53 15.15
CA PRO A 464 37.54 -16.58 15.50
C PRO A 464 37.41 -17.79 14.56
N HIS A 465 38.55 -18.37 14.18
CA HIS A 465 38.58 -19.57 13.35
C HIS A 465 37.93 -20.76 14.08
N GLY A 466 37.17 -21.56 13.34
CA GLY A 466 36.41 -22.72 13.81
C GLY A 466 34.98 -22.41 14.26
N VAL A 467 34.61 -21.13 14.44
CA VAL A 467 33.32 -20.77 15.02
C VAL A 467 32.18 -21.05 14.05
N ILE A 468 32.25 -20.50 12.82
CA ILE A 468 31.18 -20.64 11.84
C ILE A 468 31.15 -22.07 11.29
N SER A 469 32.31 -22.65 10.98
CA SER A 469 32.43 -24.03 10.45
C SER A 469 31.93 -25.11 11.41
N SER A 470 31.82 -24.83 12.71
CA SER A 470 31.24 -25.75 13.70
C SER A 470 29.70 -25.81 13.65
N LEU A 471 29.04 -24.84 13.03
CA LEU A 471 27.57 -24.71 12.96
C LEU A 471 26.99 -25.55 11.81
N LEU A 472 27.08 -26.87 11.92
CA LEU A 472 26.75 -27.80 10.83
C LEU A 472 25.28 -27.78 10.38
N HIS A 473 24.38 -27.23 11.18
CA HIS A 473 22.96 -27.07 10.86
C HIS A 473 22.62 -25.72 10.23
N LEU A 474 23.59 -24.84 10.03
CA LEU A 474 23.36 -23.48 9.53
C LEU A 474 22.85 -23.51 8.09
N GLU A 475 21.68 -22.90 7.89
CA GLU A 475 20.96 -22.78 6.62
C GLU A 475 21.05 -21.35 6.07
N GLU A 476 21.14 -20.35 6.95
CA GLU A 476 21.28 -18.93 6.63
C GLU A 476 22.42 -18.27 7.41
N LEU A 477 23.29 -17.56 6.69
CA LEU A 477 24.39 -16.79 7.26
C LEU A 477 24.45 -15.39 6.63
N ASN A 478 24.14 -14.38 7.43
CA ASN A 478 24.19 -12.98 7.03
C ASN A 478 25.30 -12.27 7.81
N LEU A 479 26.35 -11.88 7.10
CA LEU A 479 27.52 -11.19 7.65
C LEU A 479 27.66 -9.83 6.97
N ASP A 480 27.13 -8.81 7.63
CA ASP A 480 27.24 -7.42 7.21
C ASP A 480 28.52 -6.81 7.81
N MET A 481 29.46 -6.43 6.95
CA MET A 481 30.81 -6.03 7.36
C MET A 481 31.06 -4.58 6.96
N ASP A 482 31.68 -3.82 7.86
CA ASP A 482 32.20 -2.49 7.55
C ASP A 482 33.38 -2.57 6.57
N THR A 483 33.09 -2.28 5.30
CA THR A 483 34.04 -2.39 4.18
C THR A 483 35.15 -1.35 4.19
N ASP A 484 35.09 -0.34 5.05
CA ASP A 484 36.16 0.64 5.15
C ASP A 484 37.27 0.15 6.12
N ALA A 485 37.12 -1.05 6.71
CA ALA A 485 37.93 -1.49 7.84
C ALA A 485 39.23 -2.16 7.40
N GLU A 486 40.34 -1.81 8.07
CA GLU A 486 41.66 -2.38 7.79
C GLU A 486 41.71 -3.91 7.93
N TRP A 487 40.82 -4.50 8.74
CA TRP A 487 40.76 -5.94 8.97
C TRP A 487 39.86 -6.69 7.97
N TRP A 488 39.16 -5.99 7.07
CA TRP A 488 38.15 -6.57 6.18
C TRP A 488 38.73 -7.66 5.27
N ASP A 489 39.89 -7.40 4.66
CA ASP A 489 40.57 -8.34 3.77
C ASP A 489 40.88 -9.67 4.47
N THR A 490 41.56 -9.59 5.62
CA THR A 490 41.92 -10.77 6.43
C THR A 490 40.68 -11.50 6.96
N CYS A 491 39.63 -10.77 7.32
CA CYS A 491 38.38 -11.38 7.79
C CYS A 491 37.67 -12.12 6.65
N ALA A 492 37.66 -11.57 5.45
CA ALA A 492 37.04 -12.22 4.29
C ALA A 492 37.75 -13.53 3.92
N GLU A 493 39.08 -13.56 3.93
CA GLU A 493 39.85 -14.80 3.78
C GLU A 493 39.50 -15.85 4.84
N GLY A 494 39.36 -15.44 6.10
CA GLY A 494 38.94 -16.32 7.18
C GLY A 494 37.54 -16.90 6.94
N VAL A 495 36.56 -16.05 6.62
CA VAL A 495 35.17 -16.46 6.37
C VAL A 495 35.06 -17.46 5.23
N LEU A 496 35.86 -17.31 4.16
CA LEU A 496 35.91 -18.29 3.07
C LEU A 496 36.20 -19.69 3.60
N SER A 497 37.22 -19.83 4.45
CA SER A 497 37.61 -21.13 5.01
C SER A 497 36.55 -21.73 5.94
N GLU A 498 35.77 -20.88 6.61
CA GLU A 498 34.70 -21.31 7.51
C GLU A 498 33.46 -21.83 6.77
N VAL A 499 33.03 -21.10 5.74
CA VAL A 499 31.75 -21.35 5.03
C VAL A 499 31.81 -22.61 4.16
N CYS A 500 33.00 -23.03 3.72
CA CYS A 500 33.17 -24.20 2.87
C CYS A 500 32.72 -25.54 3.48
N ASN A 501 32.58 -25.62 4.81
CA ASN A 501 32.15 -26.83 5.50
C ASN A 501 30.63 -26.88 5.77
N LEU A 502 29.90 -25.81 5.45
CA LEU A 502 28.47 -25.67 5.74
C LEU A 502 27.62 -26.30 4.62
N LYS A 503 27.33 -27.59 4.77
CA LYS A 503 26.58 -28.37 3.75
C LYS A 503 25.11 -27.98 3.57
N ARG A 504 24.51 -27.33 4.57
CA ARG A 504 23.09 -26.92 4.57
C ARG A 504 22.87 -25.47 4.18
N LEU A 505 23.94 -24.71 3.96
CA LEU A 505 23.84 -23.28 3.69
C LEU A 505 23.09 -23.04 2.37
N SER A 506 21.94 -22.39 2.48
CA SER A 506 21.03 -22.09 1.38
C SER A 506 20.85 -20.58 1.15
N ALA A 507 21.09 -19.77 2.19
CA ALA A 507 21.05 -18.31 2.18
C ALA A 507 22.38 -17.73 2.68
N PHE A 508 22.98 -16.81 1.91
CA PHE A 508 24.26 -16.19 2.29
C PHE A 508 24.37 -14.72 1.87
N LYS A 509 24.57 -13.84 2.86
CA LYS A 509 24.87 -12.41 2.65
C LYS A 509 26.30 -12.10 3.10
N PHE A 510 27.12 -11.58 2.19
CA PHE A 510 28.51 -11.23 2.48
C PHE A 510 29.10 -10.19 1.52
N SER A 511 30.03 -9.38 2.03
CA SER A 511 30.79 -8.39 1.27
C SER A 511 32.25 -8.83 1.09
N PHE A 512 32.63 -9.13 -0.14
CA PHE A 512 33.99 -9.49 -0.55
C PHE A 512 34.83 -8.25 -0.89
N PRO A 513 36.05 -8.12 -0.35
CA PRO A 513 36.93 -7.01 -0.69
C PRO A 513 37.42 -7.02 -2.14
N THR A 514 37.68 -8.21 -2.69
CA THR A 514 38.22 -8.36 -4.03
C THR A 514 37.46 -9.43 -4.82
N LEU A 515 37.54 -9.31 -6.14
CA LEU A 515 36.97 -10.30 -7.06
C LEU A 515 37.66 -11.68 -6.93
N GLU A 516 38.94 -11.70 -6.56
CA GLU A 516 39.70 -12.94 -6.35
C GLU A 516 39.11 -13.78 -5.21
N LEU A 517 38.69 -13.14 -4.11
CA LEU A 517 38.06 -13.83 -2.99
C LEU A 517 36.68 -14.39 -3.36
N LEU A 518 35.89 -13.63 -4.15
CA LEU A 518 34.64 -14.12 -4.71
C LEU A 518 34.86 -15.33 -5.64
N ARG A 519 35.91 -15.29 -6.45
CA ARG A 519 36.28 -16.39 -7.34
C ARG A 519 36.63 -17.65 -6.55
N GLN A 520 37.44 -17.51 -5.50
CA GLN A 520 37.78 -18.63 -4.61
C GLN A 520 36.54 -19.20 -3.92
N PHE A 521 35.63 -18.35 -3.43
CA PHE A 521 34.34 -18.79 -2.90
C PHE A 521 33.57 -19.64 -3.91
N ASN A 522 33.44 -19.15 -5.14
CA ASN A 522 32.69 -19.84 -6.19
C ASN A 522 33.35 -21.18 -6.59
N GLN A 523 34.69 -21.23 -6.67
CA GLN A 523 35.42 -22.48 -6.95
C GLN A 523 35.22 -23.52 -5.85
N LEU A 524 35.35 -23.12 -4.58
CA LEU A 524 35.13 -24.00 -3.45
C LEU A 524 33.70 -24.52 -3.44
N ARG A 525 32.75 -23.65 -3.75
CA ARG A 525 31.33 -23.98 -3.82
C ARG A 525 30.97 -24.97 -4.90
N LYS A 526 31.55 -24.83 -6.10
CA LYS A 526 31.37 -25.80 -7.20
C LYS A 526 31.84 -27.21 -6.84
N SER A 527 32.73 -27.34 -5.86
CA SER A 527 33.21 -28.65 -5.38
C SER A 527 32.26 -29.32 -4.37
N MET A 528 31.22 -28.62 -3.91
CA MET A 528 30.26 -29.13 -2.91
C MET A 528 29.10 -29.91 -3.53
N GLU A 529 28.48 -30.78 -2.74
CA GLU A 529 27.31 -31.60 -3.14
C GLU A 529 26.09 -30.75 -3.56
N HIS A 530 25.97 -29.53 -3.01
CA HIS A 530 24.88 -28.57 -3.32
C HIS A 530 25.45 -27.17 -3.66
N PRO A 531 25.82 -26.92 -4.93
CA PRO A 531 26.55 -25.72 -5.31
C PRO A 531 25.67 -24.48 -5.59
N SER A 532 24.33 -24.56 -5.53
CA SER A 532 23.39 -23.45 -5.83
C SER A 532 22.75 -22.86 -4.56
N LEU A 533 22.77 -21.53 -4.41
CA LEU A 533 22.28 -20.83 -3.20
C LEU A 533 20.85 -20.45 -3.56
N ALA A 534 19.90 -20.80 -2.70
CA ALA A 534 18.50 -20.41 -2.92
C ALA A 534 18.36 -18.89 -2.82
N GLN A 535 19.08 -18.29 -1.88
CA GLN A 535 19.13 -16.85 -1.65
C GLN A 535 20.58 -16.40 -1.45
N PHE A 536 20.95 -15.24 -1.97
CA PHE A 536 22.24 -14.63 -1.69
C PHE A 536 22.21 -13.13 -1.87
N ARG A 537 23.04 -12.43 -1.09
CA ARG A 537 23.34 -11.01 -1.26
C ARG A 537 24.85 -10.82 -1.21
N LEU A 538 25.48 -10.83 -2.38
CA LEU A 538 26.93 -10.77 -2.50
C LEU A 538 27.34 -9.38 -2.98
N CYS A 539 28.16 -8.71 -2.20
CA CYS A 539 28.76 -7.42 -2.55
C CYS A 539 30.25 -7.61 -2.80
N VAL A 540 30.82 -6.93 -3.79
CA VAL A 540 32.25 -7.03 -4.12
C VAL A 540 32.83 -5.64 -4.28
N GLY A 541 34.01 -5.42 -3.69
CA GLY A 541 34.77 -4.19 -3.79
C GLY A 541 34.40 -3.14 -2.76
N ASN A 542 35.30 -2.16 -2.58
CA ASN A 542 35.26 -1.21 -1.48
C ASN A 542 34.09 -0.22 -1.60
N HIS A 543 33.35 0.04 -0.51
CA HIS A 543 32.26 1.03 -0.45
C HIS A 543 32.66 2.40 0.14
N ALA A 544 33.97 2.73 0.20
CA ALA A 544 34.56 3.93 0.82
C ALA A 544 34.04 5.29 0.34
N SER A 545 33.23 5.30 -0.70
CA SER A 545 32.43 6.47 -1.07
C SER A 545 30.98 6.04 -1.15
N ARG A 546 30.25 6.24 -0.05
CA ARG A 546 28.79 6.18 -0.02
C ARG A 546 28.23 7.15 -1.05
N ILE A 547 27.96 6.68 -2.26
CA ILE A 547 26.93 7.28 -3.12
C ILE A 547 25.65 6.43 -3.08
N MET A 548 25.50 5.56 -2.07
CA MET A 548 24.20 4.96 -1.71
C MET A 548 23.33 5.92 -0.89
N ASN A 549 22.98 7.07 -1.46
CA ASN A 549 21.91 7.95 -0.97
C ASN A 549 21.21 8.64 -2.17
N ARG A 550 21.14 7.98 -3.33
CA ARG A 550 20.65 8.58 -4.57
C ARG A 550 19.72 7.70 -5.41
N LEU A 551 19.48 6.45 -5.02
CA LEU A 551 18.30 5.75 -5.52
C LEU A 551 17.10 6.24 -4.72
N PRO A 552 15.93 6.41 -5.35
CA PRO A 552 14.68 6.56 -4.62
C PRO A 552 14.52 5.43 -3.60
N SER A 553 14.06 5.75 -2.39
CA SER A 553 13.88 4.79 -1.28
C SER A 553 13.06 3.56 -1.70
N ASP A 554 12.08 3.77 -2.58
CA ASP A 554 11.19 2.72 -3.07
C ASP A 554 11.96 1.68 -3.90
N ILE A 555 12.90 2.14 -4.75
CA ILE A 555 13.74 1.26 -5.57
C ILE A 555 14.76 0.53 -4.71
N GLU A 556 15.37 1.22 -3.74
CA GLU A 556 16.30 0.61 -2.79
C GLU A 556 15.61 -0.53 -2.01
N PHE A 557 14.40 -0.28 -1.52
CA PHE A 557 13.58 -1.27 -0.82
C PHE A 557 13.25 -2.48 -1.71
N GLU A 558 12.80 -2.27 -2.96
CA GLU A 558 12.51 -3.38 -3.89
C GLU A 558 13.77 -4.21 -4.23
N LEU A 559 14.94 -3.57 -4.33
CA LEU A 559 16.24 -4.26 -4.48
C LEU A 559 16.65 -5.03 -3.22
N GLU A 560 16.27 -4.56 -2.04
CA GLU A 560 16.49 -5.25 -0.76
C GLU A 560 15.69 -6.55 -0.64
N GLN A 561 14.52 -6.62 -1.29
CA GLN A 561 13.68 -7.82 -1.31
C GLN A 561 14.14 -8.90 -2.31
N CYS A 562 15.11 -8.59 -3.18
CA CYS A 562 15.59 -9.55 -4.17
C CYS A 562 16.32 -10.73 -3.50
N ASN A 563 15.85 -11.96 -3.77
CA ASN A 563 16.42 -13.20 -3.22
C ASN A 563 17.89 -13.39 -3.62
N ARG A 564 18.26 -13.06 -4.86
CA ARG A 564 19.61 -13.29 -5.42
C ARG A 564 20.17 -11.98 -5.96
N PHE A 565 20.87 -11.27 -5.12
CA PHE A 565 21.42 -9.95 -5.38
C PHE A 565 22.95 -9.99 -5.49
N LEU A 566 23.48 -9.39 -6.56
CA LEU A 566 24.91 -9.20 -6.77
C LEU A 566 25.23 -7.72 -6.94
N ARG A 567 26.14 -7.19 -6.12
CA ARG A 567 26.69 -5.83 -6.26
C ARG A 567 28.19 -5.87 -6.52
N TYR A 568 28.64 -5.07 -7.47
CA TYR A 568 30.05 -4.89 -7.80
C TYR A 568 30.39 -3.40 -7.81
N THR A 569 31.34 -2.98 -6.96
CA THR A 569 31.71 -1.58 -6.74
C THR A 569 33.23 -1.39 -6.88
N ASN A 570 33.68 -0.30 -7.53
CA ASN A 570 35.10 0.09 -7.58
C ASN A 570 36.05 -1.00 -8.13
N GLY A 571 35.61 -1.74 -9.15
CA GLY A 571 36.41 -2.83 -9.69
C GLY A 571 37.48 -2.40 -10.70
N ASP A 572 38.73 -2.78 -10.41
CA ASP A 572 39.89 -2.63 -11.30
C ASP A 572 40.28 -3.96 -12.01
N GLY A 573 39.43 -5.00 -11.93
CA GLY A 573 39.74 -6.37 -12.37
C GLY A 573 39.02 -6.82 -13.65
N VAL A 574 39.38 -8.03 -14.12
CA VAL A 574 38.68 -8.72 -15.23
C VAL A 574 37.33 -9.21 -14.71
N ILE A 575 36.26 -8.48 -15.00
CA ILE A 575 34.89 -8.74 -14.51
C ILE A 575 34.31 -10.10 -14.96
N MET A 576 34.97 -10.85 -15.84
CA MET A 576 34.51 -12.15 -16.36
C MET A 576 34.28 -13.20 -15.26
N ASP A 577 34.87 -13.04 -14.08
CA ASP A 577 34.76 -14.00 -12.97
C ASP A 577 33.42 -13.93 -12.22
N ILE A 578 32.56 -12.92 -12.46
CA ILE A 578 31.22 -12.86 -11.85
C ILE A 578 30.15 -13.60 -12.65
N LYS A 579 30.46 -14.09 -13.86
CA LYS A 579 29.47 -14.62 -14.81
C LYS A 579 28.58 -15.72 -14.24
N ASP A 580 29.16 -16.68 -13.54
CA ASP A 580 28.42 -17.81 -12.98
C ASP A 580 27.40 -17.38 -11.91
N ILE A 581 27.74 -16.34 -11.15
CA ILE A 581 26.89 -15.79 -10.09
C ILE A 581 25.83 -14.91 -10.72
N LEU A 582 26.22 -14.06 -11.68
CA LEU A 582 25.32 -13.21 -12.44
C LEU A 582 24.21 -14.04 -13.14
N GLN A 583 24.56 -15.20 -13.69
CA GLN A 583 23.60 -16.13 -14.31
C GLN A 583 22.51 -16.63 -13.35
N GLN A 584 22.78 -16.63 -12.05
CA GLN A 584 21.83 -17.03 -11.01
C GLN A 584 21.17 -15.82 -10.33
N SER A 585 21.58 -14.59 -10.63
CA SER A 585 21.09 -13.38 -9.96
C SER A 585 19.73 -12.92 -10.50
N ASP A 586 18.86 -12.49 -9.58
CA ASP A 586 17.63 -11.77 -9.90
C ASP A 586 17.90 -10.26 -10.01
N ALA A 587 18.91 -9.75 -9.30
CA ALA A 587 19.30 -8.34 -9.27
C ALA A 587 20.81 -8.15 -9.38
N PHE A 588 21.20 -7.14 -10.15
CA PHE A 588 22.59 -6.78 -10.41
C PHE A 588 22.80 -5.28 -10.28
N PHE A 589 23.79 -4.91 -9.46
CA PHE A 589 24.19 -3.53 -9.22
C PHE A 589 25.66 -3.36 -9.58
N LEU A 590 25.94 -2.52 -10.56
CA LEU A 590 27.30 -2.22 -11.01
C LEU A 590 27.61 -0.74 -10.80
N GLU A 591 28.62 -0.44 -9.99
CA GLU A 591 29.01 0.93 -9.68
C GLU A 591 30.53 1.18 -9.84
N ARG A 592 30.90 2.30 -10.47
CA ARG A 592 32.28 2.80 -10.60
C ARG A 592 33.26 1.76 -11.17
N HIS A 593 32.81 0.97 -12.13
CA HIS A 593 33.72 0.08 -12.84
C HIS A 593 34.67 0.92 -13.72
N ALA A 594 35.98 0.76 -13.55
CA ALA A 594 36.96 1.64 -14.18
C ALA A 594 37.13 1.40 -15.68
N ASN A 595 37.05 0.15 -16.15
CA ASN A 595 37.51 -0.23 -17.50
C ASN A 595 36.44 -0.87 -18.41
N LEU A 596 35.20 -1.02 -17.95
CA LEU A 596 34.17 -1.74 -18.70
C LEU A 596 33.64 -0.80 -19.80
N LYS A 597 33.70 -1.22 -21.06
CA LYS A 597 33.22 -0.42 -22.20
C LYS A 597 31.81 -0.75 -22.60
N LYS A 598 31.39 -1.99 -22.35
CA LYS A 598 30.03 -2.46 -22.62
C LYS A 598 29.56 -3.42 -21.54
N LEU A 599 28.28 -3.36 -21.19
CA LEU A 599 27.68 -4.33 -20.27
C LEU A 599 27.62 -5.73 -20.93
N SER A 600 27.44 -5.79 -22.25
CA SER A 600 27.43 -7.04 -23.02
C SER A 600 28.71 -7.87 -22.93
N GLU A 601 29.85 -7.28 -22.55
CA GLU A 601 31.10 -8.03 -22.30
C GLU A 601 30.98 -9.05 -21.15
N LEU A 602 30.02 -8.84 -20.24
CA LEU A 602 29.66 -9.80 -19.21
C LEU A 602 29.03 -11.08 -19.77
N GLY A 603 28.68 -11.11 -21.06
CA GLY A 603 27.94 -12.19 -21.69
C GLY A 603 26.46 -12.01 -21.38
N ILE A 604 25.70 -11.64 -22.41
CA ILE A 604 24.28 -11.28 -22.28
C ILE A 604 23.45 -12.48 -21.78
N ASP A 605 23.82 -13.69 -22.19
CA ASP A 605 23.20 -14.95 -21.74
C ASP A 605 23.31 -15.16 -20.21
N ASN A 606 24.28 -14.51 -19.55
CA ASN A 606 24.40 -14.56 -18.09
C ASN A 606 23.41 -13.62 -17.39
N MET A 607 22.62 -12.84 -18.13
CA MET A 607 21.67 -11.87 -17.58
C MET A 607 20.23 -12.23 -17.94
N ASP A 608 19.96 -13.42 -18.46
CA ASP A 608 18.62 -13.83 -18.89
C ASP A 608 17.59 -13.95 -17.75
N GLN A 609 18.04 -14.29 -16.54
CA GLN A 609 17.21 -14.36 -15.33
C GLN A 609 17.09 -13.03 -14.59
N LEU A 610 17.86 -12.02 -15.02
CA LEU A 610 17.98 -10.76 -14.33
C LEU A 610 16.67 -9.98 -14.46
N LYS A 611 16.06 -9.61 -13.33
CA LYS A 611 14.88 -8.75 -13.25
C LYS A 611 15.23 -7.29 -12.99
N TRP A 612 16.31 -7.07 -12.24
CA TRP A 612 16.76 -5.76 -11.80
C TRP A 612 18.19 -5.48 -12.23
N CYS A 613 18.40 -4.39 -12.94
CA CYS A 613 19.74 -3.93 -13.33
C CYS A 613 19.92 -2.46 -12.96
N VAL A 614 20.90 -2.18 -12.10
CA VAL A 614 21.26 -0.82 -11.69
C VAL A 614 22.72 -0.56 -12.07
N LEU A 615 22.95 0.50 -12.84
CA LEU A 615 24.26 0.89 -13.35
C LEU A 615 24.58 2.33 -12.92
N GLY A 616 25.73 2.52 -12.29
CA GLY A 616 26.12 3.78 -11.68
C GLY A 616 27.57 4.16 -11.93
N GLU A 617 27.86 5.40 -12.33
CA GLU A 617 29.23 5.95 -12.33
C GLU A 617 30.27 5.13 -13.14
N CYS A 618 29.83 4.26 -14.05
CA CYS A 618 30.68 3.43 -14.91
C CYS A 618 31.03 4.23 -16.17
N ASN A 619 31.92 5.22 -16.00
CA ASN A 619 32.12 6.29 -16.98
C ASN A 619 32.69 5.84 -18.33
N GLU A 620 33.35 4.69 -18.42
CA GLU A 620 33.90 4.16 -19.67
C GLU A 620 32.88 3.38 -20.51
N ILE A 621 31.69 3.09 -19.98
CA ILE A 621 30.65 2.38 -20.75
C ILE A 621 30.07 3.31 -21.80
N GLU A 622 30.28 2.96 -23.07
CA GLU A 622 29.77 3.71 -24.22
C GLU A 622 28.42 3.17 -24.70
N VAL A 623 28.21 1.86 -24.56
CA VAL A 623 27.00 1.14 -24.98
C VAL A 623 26.66 0.10 -23.93
N LEU A 624 25.39 -0.02 -23.49
CA LEU A 624 25.05 -1.12 -22.56
C LEU A 624 25.11 -2.46 -23.29
N VAL A 625 24.31 -2.63 -24.35
CA VAL A 625 24.26 -3.88 -25.10
C VAL A 625 24.65 -3.67 -26.56
N ASP A 626 25.72 -4.33 -27.00
CA ASP A 626 26.10 -4.41 -28.41
C ASP A 626 25.79 -5.81 -28.95
N ALA A 627 24.81 -5.90 -29.86
CA ALA A 627 24.36 -7.15 -30.45
C ALA A 627 25.43 -7.84 -31.32
N SER A 628 26.54 -7.18 -31.66
CA SER A 628 27.68 -7.88 -32.27
C SER A 628 28.38 -8.85 -31.32
N ASP A 629 28.27 -8.61 -30.00
CA ASP A 629 28.97 -9.39 -29.00
C ASP A 629 28.31 -10.78 -28.79
N THR A 630 27.03 -10.94 -29.16
CA THR A 630 26.33 -12.24 -29.14
C THR A 630 26.79 -13.16 -30.29
N LEU A 631 27.13 -12.59 -31.45
CA LEU A 631 27.54 -13.33 -32.65
C LEU A 631 28.94 -13.97 -32.51
N HIS A 632 29.79 -13.47 -31.62
CA HIS A 632 31.13 -14.02 -31.40
C HIS A 632 31.14 -15.34 -30.59
N GLN A 633 30.05 -15.67 -29.88
CA GLN A 633 29.89 -16.96 -29.20
C GLN A 633 29.26 -18.06 -30.08
N GLU A 634 28.59 -17.69 -31.17
CA GLU A 634 27.91 -18.63 -32.09
C GLU A 634 28.84 -19.41 -33.01
N ALA A 635 30.12 -19.03 -33.13
CA ALA A 635 31.08 -19.74 -33.99
C ALA A 635 31.45 -21.17 -33.50
N LEU A 636 30.93 -21.61 -32.35
CA LEU A 636 31.24 -22.91 -31.72
C LEU A 636 30.03 -23.83 -31.47
N ALA A 637 28.79 -23.46 -31.83
CA ALA A 637 27.63 -24.32 -31.58
C ALA A 637 26.63 -24.34 -32.75
N GLU A 638 26.71 -25.38 -33.58
CA GLU A 638 25.62 -25.78 -34.48
C GLU A 638 24.44 -26.32 -33.64
N SER A 639 23.56 -25.44 -33.14
CA SER A 639 22.23 -25.87 -32.72
C SER A 639 21.23 -24.71 -32.72
N HIS A 640 20.01 -25.01 -33.15
CA HIS A 640 18.90 -24.06 -33.29
C HIS A 640 18.52 -23.37 -31.95
N CYS A 641 18.57 -22.03 -31.97
CA CYS A 641 17.71 -21.06 -31.28
C CYS A 641 17.83 -20.87 -29.75
N LYS A 642 18.49 -19.77 -29.34
CA LYS A 642 17.92 -18.71 -28.48
C LYS A 642 18.97 -17.61 -28.28
N SER A 643 18.75 -16.40 -28.81
CA SER A 643 19.40 -15.20 -28.28
C SER A 643 18.31 -14.18 -27.97
N ILE A 644 17.42 -14.58 -27.04
CA ILE A 644 16.47 -13.64 -26.43
C ILE A 644 17.21 -13.00 -25.27
N CYS A 645 17.75 -11.81 -25.50
CA CYS A 645 18.58 -11.11 -24.52
C CYS A 645 17.72 -10.38 -23.48
N LEU A 646 18.00 -10.60 -22.19
CA LEU A 646 17.38 -9.83 -21.09
C LEU A 646 15.84 -9.93 -21.08
N GLU A 647 15.28 -11.12 -21.40
CA GLU A 647 13.82 -11.34 -21.48
C GLU A 647 13.13 -11.06 -20.14
N SER A 648 13.78 -11.41 -19.03
CA SER A 648 13.24 -11.27 -17.67
C SER A 648 13.44 -9.88 -17.06
N LEU A 649 14.15 -8.97 -17.74
CA LEU A 649 14.51 -7.68 -17.17
C LEU A 649 13.26 -6.81 -17.05
N GLU A 650 12.88 -6.47 -15.81
CA GLU A 650 11.72 -5.66 -15.48
C GLU A 650 12.11 -4.21 -15.17
N PHE A 651 13.30 -4.00 -14.59
CA PHE A 651 13.77 -2.70 -14.12
C PHE A 651 15.20 -2.40 -14.59
N LEU A 652 15.38 -1.27 -15.26
CA LEU A 652 16.68 -0.75 -15.66
C LEU A 652 16.87 0.68 -15.15
N TYR A 653 17.82 0.86 -14.25
CA TYR A 653 18.18 2.16 -13.67
C TYR A 653 19.62 2.51 -13.99
N VAL A 654 19.84 3.62 -14.69
CA VAL A 654 21.15 4.07 -15.14
C VAL A 654 21.40 5.48 -14.61
N TYR A 655 22.48 5.68 -13.86
CA TYR A 655 22.81 6.99 -13.32
C TYR A 655 24.29 7.35 -13.50
N TYR A 656 24.53 8.62 -13.84
CA TYR A 656 25.87 9.21 -13.92
C TYR A 656 26.82 8.45 -14.86
N MET A 657 26.38 8.23 -16.10
CA MET A 657 27.17 7.51 -17.11
C MET A 657 27.74 8.49 -18.13
N ARG A 658 28.98 8.95 -17.90
CA ARG A 658 29.58 10.05 -18.67
C ARG A 658 29.67 9.80 -20.18
N ASN A 659 30.14 8.63 -20.60
CA ASN A 659 30.38 8.34 -22.02
C ASN A 659 29.25 7.52 -22.67
N LEU A 660 28.13 7.28 -21.96
CA LEU A 660 27.05 6.44 -22.48
C LEU A 660 26.35 7.13 -23.65
N ARG A 661 26.42 6.51 -24.83
CA ARG A 661 25.87 7.04 -26.08
C ARG A 661 24.61 6.32 -26.53
N ASN A 662 24.50 5.02 -26.24
CA ASN A 662 23.37 4.18 -26.65
C ASN A 662 23.07 3.13 -25.58
N ILE A 663 21.79 2.84 -25.36
CA ILE A 663 21.36 1.68 -24.55
C ILE A 663 21.62 0.39 -25.33
N TRP A 664 21.21 0.36 -26.60
CA TRP A 664 21.33 -0.80 -27.47
C TRP A 664 21.97 -0.43 -28.81
N LYS A 665 22.86 -1.29 -29.31
CA LYS A 665 23.51 -1.14 -30.63
C LYS A 665 23.42 -2.45 -31.41
N GLY A 666 23.11 -2.36 -32.70
CA GLY A 666 22.94 -3.51 -33.59
C GLY A 666 21.52 -4.07 -33.62
N SER A 667 21.33 -5.17 -34.37
CA SER A 667 20.00 -5.73 -34.64
C SER A 667 19.38 -6.38 -33.39
N MET A 668 18.12 -6.06 -33.09
CA MET A 668 17.42 -6.63 -31.94
C MET A 668 16.49 -7.80 -32.32
N GLN A 669 16.64 -8.96 -31.66
CA GLN A 669 15.75 -10.11 -31.86
C GLN A 669 14.40 -9.89 -31.16
N LYS A 670 13.36 -10.57 -31.67
CA LYS A 670 12.03 -10.50 -31.07
C LYS A 670 12.03 -11.14 -29.67
N GLY A 671 11.60 -10.40 -28.66
CA GLY A 671 11.53 -10.81 -27.25
C GLY A 671 12.55 -10.14 -26.33
N CYS A 672 13.58 -9.46 -26.87
CA CYS A 672 14.58 -8.78 -26.05
C CYS A 672 13.96 -7.62 -25.26
N LEU A 673 14.26 -7.49 -23.96
CA LEU A 673 13.67 -6.46 -23.07
C LEU A 673 12.13 -6.48 -23.03
N SER A 674 11.50 -7.60 -23.39
CA SER A 674 10.04 -7.65 -23.50
C SER A 674 9.31 -7.53 -22.16
N SER A 675 9.95 -7.87 -21.05
CA SER A 675 9.39 -7.70 -19.69
C SER A 675 9.71 -6.34 -19.06
N LEU A 676 10.43 -5.44 -19.74
CA LEU A 676 10.87 -4.18 -19.15
C LEU A 676 9.67 -3.29 -18.82
N LYS A 677 9.50 -2.96 -17.54
CA LYS A 677 8.41 -2.14 -17.00
C LYS A 677 8.86 -0.72 -16.68
N LEU A 678 10.07 -0.56 -16.14
CA LEU A 678 10.59 0.74 -15.70
C LEU A 678 11.99 0.98 -16.27
N LEU A 679 12.13 2.13 -16.93
CA LEU A 679 13.40 2.63 -17.45
C LEU A 679 13.70 4.02 -16.86
N THR A 680 14.79 4.13 -16.10
CA THR A 680 15.26 5.41 -15.56
C THR A 680 16.68 5.72 -16.03
N LEU A 681 16.87 6.91 -16.60
CA LEU A 681 18.15 7.40 -17.11
C LEU A 681 18.45 8.78 -16.48
N CYS A 682 19.46 8.85 -15.64
CA CYS A 682 19.83 10.06 -14.92
C CYS A 682 21.28 10.45 -15.25
N LYS A 683 21.55 11.72 -15.54
CA LYS A 683 22.92 12.25 -15.65
C LYS A 683 23.78 11.53 -16.71
N CYS A 684 23.23 11.34 -17.91
CA CYS A 684 23.91 10.70 -19.05
C CYS A 684 24.17 11.75 -20.15
N PRO A 685 25.27 12.53 -20.07
CA PRO A 685 25.47 13.72 -20.89
C PRO A 685 25.79 13.45 -22.37
N GLU A 686 26.30 12.27 -22.73
CA GLU A 686 26.57 11.88 -24.12
C GLU A 686 25.43 11.08 -24.77
N LEU A 687 24.34 10.80 -24.04
CA LEU A 687 23.21 10.04 -24.54
C LEU A 687 22.39 10.91 -25.50
N THR A 688 22.27 10.49 -26.76
CA THR A 688 21.62 11.28 -27.82
C THR A 688 20.23 10.80 -28.19
N VAL A 689 20.00 9.48 -28.10
CA VAL A 689 18.75 8.80 -28.42
C VAL A 689 18.52 7.69 -27.39
N ILE A 690 17.26 7.51 -26.96
CA ILE A 690 16.89 6.47 -26.00
C ILE A 690 16.43 5.20 -26.73
N PHE A 691 15.46 5.36 -27.63
CA PHE A 691 14.81 4.26 -28.33
C PHE A 691 15.17 4.26 -29.82
N SER A 692 15.74 3.14 -30.28
CA SER A 692 15.78 2.84 -31.71
C SER A 692 14.43 2.29 -32.17
N SER A 693 14.15 2.35 -33.48
CA SER A 693 12.94 1.75 -34.04
C SER A 693 12.80 0.26 -33.71
N GLU A 694 13.90 -0.47 -33.65
CA GLU A 694 13.91 -1.91 -33.37
C GLU A 694 13.65 -2.23 -31.88
N MET A 695 14.04 -1.33 -30.97
CA MET A 695 13.75 -1.46 -29.54
C MET A 695 12.25 -1.37 -29.28
N LEU A 696 11.58 -0.43 -29.94
CA LEU A 696 10.15 -0.16 -29.75
C LEU A 696 9.26 -1.38 -30.08
N ASP A 697 9.64 -2.20 -31.07
CA ASP A 697 8.90 -3.42 -31.43
C ASP A 697 8.85 -4.46 -30.31
N ASN A 698 9.72 -4.34 -29.31
CA ASN A 698 9.87 -5.31 -28.23
C ASN A 698 9.39 -4.81 -26.86
N LEU A 699 9.37 -3.50 -26.63
CA LEU A 699 9.02 -2.85 -25.35
C LEU A 699 7.51 -2.84 -25.07
N ASN A 700 6.89 -4.01 -25.07
CA ASN A 700 5.45 -4.19 -24.97
C ASN A 700 4.93 -4.01 -23.52
N ASN A 701 5.80 -4.14 -22.52
CA ASN A 701 5.44 -4.06 -21.10
C ASN A 701 5.94 -2.78 -20.39
N LEU A 702 6.47 -1.80 -21.14
CA LEU A 702 7.05 -0.59 -20.53
C LEU A 702 5.95 0.32 -19.98
N GLU A 703 5.95 0.52 -18.66
CA GLU A 703 4.96 1.30 -17.92
C GLU A 703 5.46 2.70 -17.56
N GLU A 704 6.74 2.84 -17.24
CA GLU A 704 7.34 4.10 -16.79
C GLU A 704 8.69 4.38 -17.46
N VAL A 705 8.85 5.60 -17.96
CA VAL A 705 10.12 6.14 -18.46
C VAL A 705 10.43 7.45 -17.75
N THR A 706 11.59 7.52 -17.12
CA THR A 706 12.10 8.73 -16.46
C THR A 706 13.48 9.08 -16.99
N VAL A 707 13.65 10.32 -17.44
CA VAL A 707 14.90 10.85 -17.99
C VAL A 707 15.21 12.15 -17.29
N GLU A 708 16.36 12.23 -16.66
CA GLU A 708 16.79 13.38 -15.87
C GLU A 708 18.22 13.79 -16.23
N ASP A 709 18.47 15.08 -16.46
CA ASP A 709 19.81 15.65 -16.65
C ASP A 709 20.60 14.94 -17.77
N CYS A 710 19.95 14.75 -18.93
CA CYS A 710 20.53 14.14 -20.12
C CYS A 710 20.58 15.15 -21.28
N PRO A 711 21.52 16.12 -21.26
CA PRO A 711 21.47 17.31 -22.10
C PRO A 711 21.69 17.09 -23.61
N ALA A 712 22.18 15.93 -24.06
CA ALA A 712 22.40 15.66 -25.49
C ALA A 712 21.20 15.01 -26.20
N ILE A 713 20.12 14.70 -25.48
CA ILE A 713 18.93 14.06 -26.06
C ILE A 713 18.12 15.07 -26.86
N VAL A 714 18.12 14.90 -28.19
CA VAL A 714 17.35 15.76 -29.12
C VAL A 714 15.94 15.21 -29.36
N SER A 715 15.78 13.89 -29.31
CA SER A 715 14.54 13.14 -29.47
C SER A 715 14.62 11.82 -28.70
N LEU A 716 13.50 11.31 -28.18
CA LEU A 716 13.48 9.99 -27.54
C LEU A 716 13.62 8.86 -28.57
N ILE A 717 13.17 9.08 -29.81
CA ILE A 717 13.13 8.08 -30.88
C ILE A 717 14.01 8.51 -32.07
N SER A 718 14.83 7.60 -32.60
CA SER A 718 15.48 7.79 -33.90
C SER A 718 14.58 7.31 -35.05
N CYS A 719 14.09 8.22 -35.89
CA CYS A 719 13.29 7.88 -37.09
C CYS A 719 14.13 7.35 -38.26
N GLN A 720 15.42 7.06 -38.07
CA GLN A 720 16.28 6.49 -39.11
C GLN A 720 16.15 4.97 -39.13
N THR A 721 15.12 4.45 -39.79
CA THR A 721 15.08 3.02 -40.11
C THR A 721 16.18 2.69 -41.13
N SER A 722 16.89 1.58 -40.93
CA SER A 722 17.82 1.00 -41.91
C SER A 722 17.16 0.67 -43.27
N THR A 723 15.82 0.67 -43.33
CA THR A 723 15.00 0.34 -44.49
C THR A 723 14.28 1.53 -45.13
N GLY A 724 14.44 2.75 -44.60
CA GLY A 724 13.77 3.96 -45.10
C GLY A 724 12.24 3.94 -45.06
N LYS A 725 11.62 3.01 -44.31
CA LYS A 725 10.17 2.91 -44.12
C LYS A 725 9.77 3.54 -42.80
N VAL A 726 8.83 4.49 -42.84
CA VAL A 726 8.15 5.00 -41.63
C VAL A 726 7.44 3.83 -40.94
N PRO A 727 7.52 3.67 -39.61
CA PRO A 727 6.79 2.62 -38.91
C PRO A 727 5.29 2.71 -39.21
N GLU A 728 4.69 1.64 -39.74
CA GLU A 728 3.24 1.53 -39.96
C GLU A 728 2.46 1.27 -38.64
N MET A 729 3.13 1.37 -37.48
CA MET A 729 2.54 1.11 -36.17
C MET A 729 1.79 2.33 -35.64
N PRO A 730 0.53 2.18 -35.18
CA PRO A 730 -0.27 3.30 -34.68
C PRO A 730 0.22 3.84 -33.33
N TYR A 731 0.99 3.05 -32.56
CA TYR A 731 1.60 3.40 -31.26
C TYR A 731 2.87 2.56 -31.04
N PHE A 732 3.87 3.08 -30.30
CA PHE A 732 5.14 2.36 -30.06
C PHE A 732 5.34 1.85 -28.63
N LEU A 733 4.64 2.44 -27.65
CA LEU A 733 4.72 2.04 -26.24
C LEU A 733 3.31 1.79 -25.71
N PRO A 734 2.71 0.60 -25.97
CA PRO A 734 1.26 0.40 -25.90
C PRO A 734 0.68 0.52 -24.48
N ILE A 735 1.48 0.27 -23.43
CA ILE A 735 1.02 0.32 -22.04
C ILE A 735 1.69 1.37 -21.17
N LEU A 736 2.49 2.27 -21.76
CA LEU A 736 3.18 3.32 -21.02
C LEU A 736 2.17 4.22 -20.30
N LYS A 737 2.34 4.37 -18.98
CA LYS A 737 1.49 5.15 -18.09
C LYS A 737 2.15 6.47 -17.69
N LYS A 738 3.47 6.50 -17.52
CA LYS A 738 4.21 7.68 -17.04
C LYS A 738 5.44 7.97 -17.90
N LEU A 739 5.58 9.22 -18.32
CA LEU A 739 6.77 9.74 -18.98
C LEU A 739 7.22 11.04 -18.28
N SER A 740 8.44 11.04 -17.75
CA SER A 740 9.03 12.19 -17.05
C SER A 740 10.35 12.58 -17.72
N LEU A 741 10.45 13.83 -18.19
CA LEU A 741 11.63 14.39 -18.85
C LEU A 741 12.05 15.67 -18.11
N HIS A 742 13.15 15.64 -17.39
CA HIS A 742 13.63 16.75 -16.55
C HIS A 742 15.07 17.11 -16.91
N TYR A 743 15.38 18.40 -16.99
CA TYR A 743 16.71 18.91 -17.35
C TYR A 743 17.22 18.34 -18.68
N VAL A 744 16.36 18.37 -19.71
CA VAL A 744 16.68 17.90 -21.07
C VAL A 744 16.60 19.09 -22.04
N PRO A 745 17.54 20.03 -21.99
CA PRO A 745 17.40 21.33 -22.65
C PRO A 745 17.42 21.28 -24.18
N THR A 746 18.01 20.26 -24.80
CA THR A 746 18.13 20.15 -26.28
C THR A 746 16.97 19.38 -26.92
N LEU A 747 16.04 18.85 -26.11
CA LEU A 747 14.89 18.10 -26.60
C LEU A 747 14.03 19.00 -27.50
N SER A 748 13.95 18.66 -28.79
CA SER A 748 13.20 19.44 -29.77
C SER A 748 11.84 18.83 -30.10
N SER A 749 11.70 17.52 -29.93
CA SER A 749 10.47 16.76 -30.13
C SER A 749 10.51 15.47 -29.33
N ILE A 750 9.35 14.96 -28.91
CA ILE A 750 9.26 13.71 -28.16
C ILE A 750 9.32 12.51 -29.12
N SER A 751 8.56 12.57 -30.22
CA SER A 751 8.45 11.47 -31.19
C SER A 751 8.21 11.93 -32.64
N TYR A 752 8.54 13.19 -32.96
CA TYR A 752 8.32 13.81 -34.28
C TYR A 752 6.85 13.74 -34.75
N GLY A 753 5.91 13.91 -33.82
CA GLY A 753 4.49 13.95 -34.12
C GLY A 753 3.81 12.59 -34.22
N LEU A 754 4.49 11.52 -33.81
CA LEU A 754 3.91 10.19 -33.75
C LEU A 754 3.17 9.94 -32.42
N ARG A 755 2.26 8.96 -32.38
CA ARG A 755 1.53 8.64 -31.15
C ARG A 755 2.38 7.76 -30.24
N ILE A 756 2.64 8.26 -29.03
CA ILE A 756 3.54 7.61 -28.07
C ILE A 756 2.87 6.37 -27.47
N ALA A 757 1.76 6.57 -26.74
CA ALA A 757 1.13 5.54 -25.93
C ALA A 757 -0.36 5.82 -25.70
N PRO A 758 -1.25 4.84 -25.94
CA PRO A 758 -2.69 5.03 -25.76
C PRO A 758 -3.11 5.07 -24.27
N ARG A 759 -2.29 4.52 -23.36
CA ARG A 759 -2.59 4.41 -21.91
C ARG A 759 -1.86 5.45 -21.04
N LEU A 760 -1.30 6.49 -21.65
CA LEU A 760 -0.51 7.49 -20.95
C LEU A 760 -1.37 8.26 -19.93
N GLU A 761 -0.99 8.18 -18.66
CA GLU A 761 -1.72 8.82 -17.55
C GLU A 761 -1.05 10.10 -17.06
N ARG A 762 0.28 10.17 -17.11
CA ARG A 762 1.08 11.24 -16.52
C ARG A 762 2.24 11.66 -17.41
N LEU A 763 2.33 12.96 -17.63
CA LEU A 763 3.47 13.63 -18.28
C LEU A 763 4.12 14.61 -17.31
N SER A 764 5.44 14.67 -17.30
CA SER A 764 6.17 15.68 -16.55
C SER A 764 7.34 16.22 -17.36
N PHE A 765 7.42 17.55 -17.47
CA PHE A 765 8.49 18.27 -18.17
C PHE A 765 9.09 19.33 -17.25
N TYR A 766 10.40 19.43 -17.20
CA TYR A 766 11.08 20.46 -16.42
C TYR A 766 12.39 20.83 -17.09
N ASP A 767 12.68 22.13 -17.28
CA ASP A 767 13.89 22.61 -17.95
C ASP A 767 14.14 21.93 -19.33
N CYS A 768 13.09 21.86 -20.14
CA CYS A 768 13.10 21.36 -21.53
C CYS A 768 13.03 22.54 -22.52
N SER A 769 13.98 23.46 -22.44
CA SER A 769 13.91 24.79 -23.10
C SER A 769 13.82 24.79 -24.64
N SER A 770 14.31 23.75 -25.32
CA SER A 770 14.21 23.61 -26.79
C SER A 770 12.89 22.99 -27.26
N LEU A 771 12.06 22.47 -26.35
CA LEU A 771 10.76 21.89 -26.68
C LEU A 771 9.72 22.99 -26.83
N LYS A 772 9.76 23.67 -27.98
CA LYS A 772 8.90 24.81 -28.30
C LYS A 772 7.61 24.43 -29.00
N SER A 773 7.58 23.27 -29.67
CA SER A 773 6.41 22.80 -30.40
C SER A 773 6.04 21.38 -30.01
N MET A 774 4.75 21.10 -29.85
CA MET A 774 4.23 19.77 -29.53
C MET A 774 3.05 19.39 -30.45
N SER A 775 3.00 18.13 -30.86
CA SER A 775 1.86 17.60 -31.63
C SER A 775 0.76 17.08 -30.72
N ILE A 776 -0.51 17.22 -31.13
CA ILE A 776 -1.64 16.64 -30.41
C ILE A 776 -1.54 15.11 -30.38
N ASP A 777 -1.03 14.50 -31.45
CA ASP A 777 -0.85 13.06 -31.52
C ASP A 777 0.11 12.53 -30.44
N GLU A 778 1.10 13.33 -30.02
CA GLU A 778 2.06 12.96 -28.97
C GLU A 778 1.42 12.89 -27.57
N VAL A 779 0.34 13.65 -27.35
CA VAL A 779 -0.41 13.71 -26.08
C VAL A 779 -1.80 13.08 -26.18
N SER A 780 -2.09 12.37 -27.28
CA SER A 780 -3.41 11.81 -27.58
C SER A 780 -3.70 10.53 -26.77
N SER A 781 -4.10 10.70 -25.50
CA SER A 781 -4.59 9.60 -24.65
C SER A 781 -5.85 9.99 -23.88
N GLU A 782 -6.87 9.14 -23.93
CA GLU A 782 -8.11 9.27 -23.13
C GLU A 782 -7.87 9.07 -21.62
N HIS A 783 -6.71 8.52 -21.25
CA HIS A 783 -6.35 8.23 -19.87
C HIS A 783 -5.45 9.30 -19.24
N LEU A 784 -5.10 10.35 -19.99
CA LEU A 784 -4.20 11.40 -19.52
C LEU A 784 -4.85 12.22 -18.41
N LYS A 785 -4.33 12.08 -17.20
CA LYS A 785 -4.88 12.70 -15.98
C LYS A 785 -4.10 13.92 -15.53
N LYS A 786 -2.79 13.96 -15.78
CA LYS A 786 -1.89 15.01 -15.24
C LYS A 786 -0.77 15.34 -16.22
N ILE A 787 -0.56 16.62 -16.48
CA ILE A 787 0.63 17.16 -17.15
C ILE A 787 1.31 18.12 -16.18
N ARG A 788 2.57 17.87 -15.82
CA ARG A 788 3.36 18.74 -14.95
C ARG A 788 4.41 19.49 -15.76
N GLY A 789 4.57 20.79 -15.51
CA GLY A 789 5.69 21.55 -16.05
C GLY A 789 5.73 23.02 -15.64
N GLU A 790 6.73 23.73 -16.11
CA GLU A 790 6.91 25.15 -15.81
C GLU A 790 5.79 26.00 -16.43
N ARG A 791 5.27 26.97 -15.67
CA ARG A 791 4.14 27.81 -16.11
C ARG A 791 4.48 28.69 -17.32
N SER A 792 5.73 29.16 -17.42
CA SER A 792 6.24 29.91 -18.57
C SER A 792 6.28 29.02 -19.80
N TRP A 793 6.90 27.84 -19.69
CA TRP A 793 6.99 26.86 -20.77
C TRP A 793 5.61 26.49 -21.35
N TRP A 794 4.62 26.18 -20.50
CA TRP A 794 3.28 25.80 -20.97
C TRP A 794 2.55 26.92 -21.73
N LYS A 795 2.84 28.18 -21.41
CA LYS A 795 2.26 29.35 -22.09
C LYS A 795 2.92 29.60 -23.45
N ASP A 796 4.22 29.38 -23.54
CA ASP A 796 5.02 29.64 -24.73
C ASP A 796 5.02 28.45 -25.72
N LEU A 797 4.44 27.31 -25.34
CA LEU A 797 4.37 26.09 -26.15
C LEU A 797 3.45 26.26 -27.36
N GLU A 798 4.00 26.09 -28.57
CA GLU A 798 3.26 26.10 -29.83
C GLU A 798 2.68 24.72 -30.14
N TRP A 799 1.39 24.66 -30.47
CA TRP A 799 0.71 23.39 -30.80
C TRP A 799 0.60 23.22 -32.31
N CYS A 800 1.03 22.06 -32.81
CA CYS A 800 0.77 21.65 -34.19
C CYS A 800 -0.70 21.22 -34.33
N GLY A 801 -1.61 22.20 -34.41
CA GLY A 801 -3.07 22.01 -34.44
C GLY A 801 -3.79 22.84 -33.37
N HIS A 802 -5.11 22.66 -33.25
CA HIS A 802 -5.89 23.30 -32.17
C HIS A 802 -5.63 22.58 -30.84
N LYS A 803 -5.01 23.26 -29.87
CA LYS A 803 -4.82 22.74 -28.50
C LYS A 803 -6.18 22.33 -27.90
N PRO A 804 -6.38 21.08 -27.46
CA PRO A 804 -7.63 20.69 -26.81
C PRO A 804 -7.82 21.37 -25.45
N ASP A 805 -9.00 21.97 -25.20
CA ASP A 805 -9.31 22.71 -23.97
C ASP A 805 -9.14 21.88 -22.68
N HIS A 806 -9.35 20.56 -22.76
CA HIS A 806 -9.22 19.67 -21.61
C HIS A 806 -7.77 19.57 -21.08
N LEU A 807 -6.76 19.86 -21.91
CA LEU A 807 -5.35 19.79 -21.50
C LEU A 807 -5.02 20.86 -20.45
N ASP A 808 -5.65 22.03 -20.52
CA ASP A 808 -5.46 23.09 -19.51
C ASP A 808 -6.07 22.73 -18.16
N GLY A 809 -7.13 21.90 -18.15
CA GLY A 809 -7.75 21.41 -16.92
C GLY A 809 -6.93 20.36 -16.17
N ILE A 810 -6.00 19.69 -16.84
CA ILE A 810 -5.12 18.65 -16.27
C ILE A 810 -3.66 19.10 -16.11
N PHE A 811 -3.34 20.33 -16.52
CA PHE A 811 -2.02 20.92 -16.35
C PHE A 811 -1.81 21.39 -14.90
N ILE A 812 -0.70 20.97 -14.30
CA ILE A 812 -0.29 21.28 -12.94
C ILE A 812 1.05 22.04 -13.03
N PRO A 813 1.08 23.36 -12.78
CA PRO A 813 2.31 24.12 -12.79
C PRO A 813 3.24 23.68 -11.66
N ILE A 814 4.54 23.59 -11.94
CA ILE A 814 5.57 23.41 -10.92
C ILE A 814 5.94 24.79 -10.39
N ASP A 815 5.66 25.06 -9.11
CA ASP A 815 6.20 26.24 -8.42
C ASP A 815 7.56 25.86 -7.82
N THR A 816 8.52 26.79 -7.79
CA THR A 816 9.97 26.57 -7.54
C THR A 816 10.34 25.91 -6.18
N CYS A 817 9.37 25.56 -5.36
CA CYS A 817 9.53 24.90 -4.06
C CYS A 817 9.04 23.43 -4.02
N ASP A 818 8.41 22.93 -5.08
CA ASP A 818 7.88 21.55 -5.17
C ASP A 818 8.86 20.58 -5.88
N ILE A 819 10.15 20.68 -5.57
CA ILE A 819 11.20 19.81 -6.11
C ILE A 819 11.36 18.61 -5.14
N PRO A 820 11.35 17.35 -5.60
CA PRO A 820 11.73 16.19 -4.78
C PRO A 820 13.18 16.27 -4.28
#